data_AF-A0A6J1QUT3-F1
#
_entry.id   AF-A0A6J1QUT3-F1
#
_cell.length_a   1.000
_cell.length_b   1.000
_cell.length_c   1.000
_cell.angle_alpha   90.00
_cell.angle_beta   90.00
_cell.angle_gamma   90.00
#
_symmetry.space_group_name_H-M   'P 1'
#
loop_
_entity.id
_entity.type
_entity.pdbx_description
1 polymer ?
#
loop_
_entity_poly.entity_id
_entity_poly.type
_entity_poly.pdbx_seq_one_letter_code
_entity_poly.pdbx_strand_id
1 'polypeptide(L)'
;MTAVPEVSATINDLLAQQQVLMHSITRALDNFKKLGRNNYTAAKVRARIASSKEVWTQCVRVHSALLQVIPEAKRSTFDYFQNELFDQAEDIHLTTLDYMAEYLEALAPTPPPLTANQAPGAACSHGPPASSFSLAHLPPINIPPFSGKYEEWETFRDRFTSLIINNPELSAFARMHFLSSSLAGRALESIRSIPVTADNFELAWKALESRYENKRRLVEMHVSALYNLPSVSRESASELSELRDKANRAITSLKNLDRSDSDILSDMLMYSVTQRLDPATRKAWKLKGGDDARIPTFSELDRFLDSRARALEELHPANVDKQARAQKATSATASGVSSISCPLCKASHFLNKCQIFLKKSPSQRLETVKKANRCVNCLSDRHAVQLCQSNYSCRTCHKRHHSMLHVDSDTSTTKDTSTAKDTSAAENTSVATASIHDAAPITTLFSSAKVSSMPPVLLATARVRVGSPSESPNDRTRVVRALLDQGSEMTFITERLRQGLRLRRVRMPVSISAIGGVDAGTCRYAAEIQISPIDQTSLAFRTTASVMPSLTKYTPSPVTAPVQWGHVADLALADPDPTNSDPIDILIGADLYGDVLLDGIRKGSRGKPLAQNTVLGWVLSGPAGDPQTHSRTVTAQHCSNSPSLDEKLRRFREIEEIPHADSQSPEKQQFEAHFLATHWHRSDGRY
;
A
#
# COMPACT_ATOMS: atom_id res chain seq x y z
N MET A 1 37.35 1.54 38.98
CA MET A 1 36.90 0.22 39.46
C MET A 1 35.64 0.44 40.29
N THR A 2 34.47 0.12 39.74
CA THR A 2 33.17 0.25 40.43
C THR A 2 32.84 -1.07 41.10
N ALA A 3 32.71 -1.07 42.43
CA ALA A 3 32.28 -2.26 43.17
C ALA A 3 30.81 -2.59 42.84
N VAL A 4 30.54 -3.87 42.59
CA VAL A 4 29.17 -4.41 42.56
C VAL A 4 28.85 -4.90 43.98
N PRO A 5 27.71 -4.54 44.58
CA PRO A 5 27.36 -5.00 45.91
C PRO A 5 26.90 -6.47 45.88
N GLU A 6 27.73 -7.38 46.40
CA GLU A 6 27.27 -8.71 46.77
C GLU A 6 26.34 -8.61 47.99
N VAL A 7 25.04 -8.54 47.72
CA VAL A 7 24.01 -8.74 48.75
C VAL A 7 24.00 -10.24 49.07
N SER A 8 24.51 -10.61 50.24
CA SER A 8 24.43 -11.98 50.74
C SER A 8 22.99 -12.33 51.10
N ALA A 9 22.23 -12.80 50.11
CA ALA A 9 20.88 -13.34 50.31
C ALA A 9 20.92 -14.44 51.38
N THR A 10 20.01 -14.41 52.34
CA THR A 10 19.95 -15.44 53.37
C THR A 10 19.39 -16.75 52.79
N ILE A 11 19.63 -17.86 53.48
CA ILE A 11 19.04 -19.17 53.14
C ILE A 11 17.51 -19.06 52.99
N ASN A 12 16.86 -18.25 53.84
CA ASN A 12 15.42 -18.06 53.81
C ASN A 12 14.96 -17.28 52.55
N ASP A 13 15.73 -16.29 52.10
CA ASP A 13 15.42 -15.53 50.88
C ASP A 13 15.53 -16.42 49.63
N LEU A 14 16.57 -17.25 49.58
CA LEU A 14 16.77 -18.21 48.49
C LEU A 14 15.68 -19.29 48.47
N LEU A 15 15.28 -19.83 49.63
CA LEU A 15 14.17 -20.78 49.74
C LEU A 15 12.82 -20.15 49.33
N ALA A 16 12.53 -18.93 49.77
CA ALA A 16 11.31 -18.21 49.39
C ALA A 16 11.28 -17.89 47.88
N GLN A 17 12.40 -17.45 47.31
CA GLN A 17 12.53 -17.23 45.86
C GLN A 17 12.29 -18.54 45.09
N GLN A 18 12.87 -19.65 45.56
CA GLN A 18 12.75 -20.95 44.93
C GLN A 18 11.30 -21.47 44.96
N GLN A 19 10.61 -21.33 46.09
CA GLN A 19 9.20 -21.71 46.24
C GLN A 19 8.28 -20.95 45.26
N VAL A 20 8.54 -19.65 45.02
CA VAL A 20 7.79 -18.85 44.05
C VAL A 20 8.02 -19.32 42.61
N LEU A 21 9.27 -19.61 42.24
CA LEU A 21 9.62 -20.11 40.91
C LEU A 21 8.99 -21.49 40.65
N MET A 22 9.09 -22.40 41.61
CA MET A 22 8.48 -23.73 41.53
C MET A 22 6.95 -23.67 41.45
N HIS A 23 6.28 -22.79 42.20
CA HIS A 23 4.83 -22.60 42.07
C HIS A 23 4.42 -22.14 40.65
N SER A 24 5.29 -21.40 39.94
CA SER A 24 5.08 -21.04 38.54
C SER A 24 5.19 -22.26 37.62
N ILE A 25 6.18 -23.14 37.83
CA ILE A 25 6.34 -24.42 37.13
C ILE A 25 5.13 -25.33 37.35
N THR A 26 4.75 -25.61 38.61
CA THR A 26 3.61 -26.47 38.95
C THR A 26 2.31 -26.03 38.28
N ARG A 27 2.14 -24.72 38.06
CA ARG A 27 0.96 -24.14 37.42
C ARG A 27 1.07 -23.94 35.91
N ALA A 28 2.22 -24.16 35.29
CA ALA A 28 2.44 -23.85 33.88
C ALA A 28 1.51 -24.66 32.96
N LEU A 29 1.35 -25.96 33.21
CA LEU A 29 0.47 -26.85 32.46
C LEU A 29 -1.01 -26.49 32.57
N ASP A 30 -1.47 -26.15 33.78
CA ASP A 30 -2.85 -25.73 34.04
C ASP A 30 -3.18 -24.39 33.40
N ASN A 31 -2.26 -23.42 33.51
CA ASN A 31 -2.40 -22.12 32.88
C ASN A 31 -2.38 -22.23 31.33
N PHE A 32 -1.70 -23.25 30.77
CA PHE A 32 -1.74 -23.58 29.35
C PHE A 32 -3.07 -24.21 28.94
N LYS A 33 -3.54 -25.26 29.65
CA LYS A 33 -4.84 -25.92 29.41
C LYS A 33 -6.01 -24.92 29.44
N LYS A 34 -5.95 -23.91 30.33
CA LYS A 34 -6.95 -22.82 30.45
C LYS A 34 -7.03 -21.87 29.25
N LEU A 35 -6.10 -21.90 28.30
CA LEU A 35 -6.22 -21.13 27.04
C LEU A 35 -7.26 -21.71 26.08
N GLY A 36 -7.58 -23.01 26.21
CA GLY A 36 -8.48 -23.75 25.33
C GLY A 36 -7.84 -24.13 23.99
N ARG A 37 -8.14 -25.35 23.50
CA ARG A 37 -7.52 -25.94 22.30
C ARG A 37 -7.60 -25.04 21.06
N ASN A 38 -8.73 -24.36 20.86
CA ASN A 38 -8.96 -23.45 19.72
C ASN A 38 -7.99 -22.24 19.68
N ASN A 39 -7.29 -21.95 20.78
CA ASN A 39 -6.28 -20.89 20.85
C ASN A 39 -4.86 -21.37 20.58
N TYR A 40 -4.61 -22.67 20.44
CA TYR A 40 -3.26 -23.23 20.30
C TYR A 40 -2.76 -23.02 18.86
N THR A 41 -1.84 -22.07 18.69
CA THR A 41 -1.06 -21.92 17.45
C THR A 41 0.40 -22.27 17.74
N ALA A 42 1.13 -22.83 16.76
CA ALA A 42 2.53 -23.24 16.96
C ALA A 42 3.42 -22.11 17.54
N ALA A 43 3.16 -20.85 17.18
CA ALA A 43 3.83 -19.68 17.77
C ALA A 43 3.51 -19.48 19.27
N LYS A 44 2.24 -19.59 19.67
CA LYS A 44 1.82 -19.50 21.08
C LYS A 44 2.37 -20.67 21.91
N VAL A 45 2.39 -21.89 21.36
CA VAL A 45 2.92 -23.07 22.05
C VAL A 45 4.44 -22.95 22.22
N ARG A 46 5.20 -22.56 21.18
CA ARG A 46 6.64 -22.24 21.30
C ARG A 46 6.93 -21.16 22.34
N ALA A 47 6.13 -20.10 22.39
CA ALA A 47 6.29 -19.05 23.40
C ALA A 47 6.04 -19.54 24.85
N ARG A 48 5.11 -20.48 25.04
CA ARG A 48 4.87 -21.11 26.36
C ARG A 48 5.99 -22.09 26.76
N ILE A 49 6.49 -22.87 25.82
CA ILE A 49 7.69 -23.72 26.01
C ILE A 49 8.90 -22.86 26.41
N ALA A 50 9.16 -21.77 25.69
CA ALA A 50 10.27 -20.86 25.98
C ALA A 50 10.15 -20.24 27.38
N SER A 51 8.98 -19.71 27.73
CA SER A 51 8.70 -19.14 29.06
C SER A 51 8.82 -20.18 30.19
N SER A 52 8.39 -21.43 29.97
CA SER A 52 8.58 -22.52 30.93
C SER A 52 10.07 -22.83 31.16
N LYS A 53 10.86 -22.93 30.07
CA LYS A 53 12.31 -23.18 30.14
C LYS A 53 13.08 -22.03 30.80
N GLU A 54 12.65 -20.79 30.59
CA GLU A 54 13.25 -19.61 31.25
C GLU A 54 13.03 -19.65 32.78
N VAL A 55 11.81 -19.96 33.22
CA VAL A 55 11.51 -20.12 34.67
C VAL A 55 12.31 -21.30 35.24
N TRP A 56 12.38 -22.44 34.55
CA TRP A 56 13.18 -23.59 35.01
C TRP A 56 14.68 -23.27 35.09
N THR A 57 15.22 -22.53 34.14
CA THR A 57 16.62 -22.04 34.18
C THR A 57 16.88 -21.18 35.43
N GLN A 58 15.88 -20.43 35.88
CA GLN A 58 15.93 -19.72 37.15
C GLN A 58 15.83 -20.66 38.37
N CYS A 59 14.94 -21.67 38.34
CA CYS A 59 14.86 -22.71 39.39
C CYS A 59 16.20 -23.42 39.61
N VAL A 60 16.85 -23.86 38.53
CA VAL A 60 18.16 -24.54 38.56
C VAL A 60 19.23 -23.62 39.14
N ARG A 61 19.24 -22.33 38.79
CA ARG A 61 20.21 -21.36 39.34
C ARG A 61 20.05 -21.15 40.84
N VAL A 62 18.82 -21.01 41.33
CA VAL A 62 18.55 -20.82 42.76
C VAL A 62 18.77 -22.12 43.54
N HIS A 63 18.48 -23.29 42.97
CA HIS A 63 18.86 -24.60 43.54
C HIS A 63 20.38 -24.71 43.69
N SER A 64 21.14 -24.35 42.65
CA SER A 64 22.61 -24.34 42.69
C SER A 64 23.17 -23.43 43.79
N ALA A 65 22.59 -22.24 43.98
CA ALA A 65 22.93 -21.35 45.10
C ALA A 65 22.58 -21.97 46.47
N LEU A 66 21.42 -22.62 46.61
CA LEU A 66 21.04 -23.35 47.83
C LEU A 66 22.01 -24.49 48.15
N LEU A 67 22.47 -25.25 47.14
CA LEU A 67 23.47 -26.32 47.32
C LEU A 67 24.84 -25.78 47.78
N GLN A 68 25.22 -24.57 47.36
CA GLN A 68 26.47 -23.91 47.78
C GLN A 68 26.39 -23.35 49.20
N VAL A 69 25.25 -22.73 49.58
CA VAL A 69 25.08 -22.07 50.88
C VAL A 69 24.67 -23.05 51.99
N ILE A 70 24.07 -24.20 51.65
CA ILE A 70 23.62 -25.22 52.61
C ILE A 70 24.51 -26.48 52.50
N PRO A 71 25.43 -26.70 53.46
CA PRO A 71 26.26 -27.90 53.50
C PRO A 71 25.43 -29.18 53.53
N GLU A 72 25.92 -30.22 52.87
CA GLU A 72 25.22 -31.49 52.68
C GLU A 72 24.68 -32.10 53.98
N ALA A 73 25.51 -32.14 55.04
CA ALA A 73 25.13 -32.61 56.38
C ALA A 73 24.04 -31.79 57.10
N LYS A 74 23.55 -30.70 56.49
CA LYS A 74 22.41 -29.89 56.97
C LYS A 74 21.23 -29.85 55.99
N ARG A 75 21.32 -30.43 54.79
CA ARG A 75 20.23 -30.34 53.79
C ARG A 75 18.95 -31.01 54.29
N SER A 76 19.08 -32.14 55.01
CA SER A 76 17.97 -32.87 55.63
C SER A 76 17.23 -32.11 56.75
N THR A 77 17.67 -30.92 57.18
CA THR A 77 16.92 -30.08 58.14
C THR A 77 15.99 -29.07 57.47
N PHE A 78 15.78 -29.18 56.16
CA PHE A 78 14.89 -28.31 55.39
C PHE A 78 13.91 -29.15 54.55
N ASP A 79 12.61 -28.88 54.69
CA ASP A 79 11.52 -29.53 53.93
C ASP A 79 11.79 -29.60 52.42
N TYR A 80 12.48 -28.58 51.89
CA TYR A 80 12.87 -28.47 50.48
C TYR A 80 13.68 -29.66 49.95
N PHE A 81 14.68 -30.12 50.72
CA PHE A 81 15.48 -31.29 50.37
C PHE A 81 14.89 -32.57 50.96
N GLN A 82 14.31 -32.53 52.16
CA GLN A 82 13.73 -33.71 52.80
C GLN A 82 12.59 -34.34 51.98
N ASN A 83 11.82 -33.52 51.26
CA ASN A 83 10.71 -33.97 50.42
C ASN A 83 11.05 -33.94 48.92
N GLU A 84 12.32 -33.79 48.54
CA GLU A 84 12.77 -33.82 47.12
C GLU A 84 11.98 -32.84 46.22
N LEU A 85 11.66 -31.65 46.76
CA LEU A 85 10.70 -30.75 46.12
C LEU A 85 11.23 -30.19 44.78
N PHE A 86 12.55 -30.09 44.64
CA PHE A 86 13.18 -29.69 43.37
C PHE A 86 12.89 -30.71 42.27
N ASP A 87 13.06 -31.99 42.60
CA ASP A 87 12.98 -33.13 41.70
C ASP A 87 11.50 -33.38 41.31
N GLN A 88 10.57 -33.18 42.25
CA GLN A 88 9.13 -33.08 41.96
C GLN A 88 8.81 -31.94 40.97
N ALA A 89 9.48 -30.79 41.09
CA ALA A 89 9.28 -29.68 40.16
C ALA A 89 9.95 -29.93 38.79
N GLU A 90 11.02 -30.73 38.72
CA GLU A 90 11.62 -31.17 37.47
C GLU A 90 10.69 -32.13 36.71
N ASP A 91 10.14 -33.14 37.38
CA ASP A 91 9.16 -34.07 36.78
C ASP A 91 7.94 -33.32 36.22
N ILE A 92 7.40 -32.36 36.97
CA ILE A 92 6.30 -31.51 36.51
C ILE A 92 6.74 -30.58 35.38
N HIS A 93 7.98 -30.08 35.37
CA HIS A 93 8.51 -29.27 34.26
C HIS A 93 8.62 -30.11 32.97
N LEU A 94 9.20 -31.31 33.05
CA LEU A 94 9.35 -32.23 31.92
C LEU A 94 7.98 -32.66 31.39
N THR A 95 7.08 -33.16 32.25
CA THR A 95 5.69 -33.49 31.90
C THR A 95 4.95 -32.30 31.26
N THR A 96 5.22 -31.07 31.71
CA THR A 96 4.66 -29.86 31.11
C THR A 96 5.24 -29.59 29.71
N LEU A 97 6.55 -29.77 29.53
CA LEU A 97 7.22 -29.58 28.25
C LEU A 97 6.78 -30.61 27.23
N ASP A 98 6.71 -31.89 27.61
CA ASP A 98 6.33 -32.98 26.72
C ASP A 98 4.88 -32.81 26.23
N TYR A 99 3.95 -32.49 27.13
CA TYR A 99 2.57 -32.14 26.76
C TYR A 99 2.50 -30.92 25.82
N MET A 100 3.36 -29.91 26.00
CA MET A 100 3.43 -28.79 25.05
C MET A 100 4.13 -29.18 23.73
N ALA A 101 5.06 -30.14 23.76
CA ALA A 101 5.81 -30.60 22.60
C ALA A 101 4.94 -31.47 21.68
N GLU A 102 4.16 -32.42 22.21
CA GLU A 102 3.16 -33.18 21.44
C GLU A 102 2.20 -32.23 20.69
N TYR A 103 1.66 -31.23 21.41
CA TYR A 103 0.79 -30.21 20.81
C TYR A 103 1.51 -29.30 19.83
N LEU A 104 2.83 -29.11 19.94
CA LEU A 104 3.61 -28.36 18.97
C LEU A 104 3.88 -29.19 17.71
N GLU A 105 4.20 -30.47 17.86
CA GLU A 105 4.46 -31.40 16.77
C GLU A 105 3.18 -31.64 15.95
N ALA A 106 2.03 -31.85 16.61
CA ALA A 106 0.73 -31.92 15.95
C ALA A 106 0.34 -30.64 15.17
N LEU A 107 0.91 -29.48 15.53
CA LEU A 107 0.68 -28.19 14.86
C LEU A 107 1.78 -27.82 13.86
N ALA A 108 2.94 -28.47 13.91
CA ALA A 108 4.12 -28.21 13.08
C ALA A 108 5.13 -29.39 13.24
N PRO A 109 4.95 -30.51 12.51
CA PRO A 109 5.74 -31.72 12.71
C PRO A 109 7.24 -31.51 12.51
N THR A 110 8.04 -32.07 13.40
CA THR A 110 9.50 -32.19 13.24
C THR A 110 9.83 -33.52 12.56
N PRO A 111 10.68 -33.55 11.52
CA PRO A 111 11.10 -34.83 10.94
C PRO A 111 11.96 -35.62 11.94
N PRO A 112 11.88 -36.96 11.96
CA PRO A 112 12.42 -37.79 13.03
C PRO A 112 13.95 -37.85 13.05
N PRO A 113 14.59 -37.87 14.23
CA PRO A 113 16.02 -38.12 14.37
C PRO A 113 16.33 -39.63 14.22
N LEU A 114 17.34 -39.97 13.43
CA LEU A 114 17.84 -41.35 13.29
C LEU A 114 19.20 -41.50 13.97
N THR A 115 19.24 -42.24 15.09
CA THR A 115 20.47 -42.61 15.79
C THR A 115 20.51 -44.10 16.15
N ALA A 116 21.30 -44.84 15.38
CA ALA A 116 22.17 -45.98 15.71
C ALA A 116 21.72 -47.17 16.60
N ASN A 117 22.27 -48.34 16.22
CA ASN A 117 22.69 -49.48 17.06
C ASN A 117 21.64 -50.49 17.58
N GLN A 118 21.47 -51.63 16.88
CA GLN A 118 22.28 -52.86 17.15
C GLN A 118 22.06 -53.96 16.07
N ALA A 119 22.84 -55.04 16.13
CA ALA A 119 23.01 -56.10 15.11
C ALA A 119 22.55 -57.49 15.67
N PRO A 120 22.70 -58.66 14.98
CA PRO A 120 23.31 -58.93 13.68
C PRO A 120 22.53 -59.87 12.72
N GLY A 121 22.98 -59.94 11.45
CA GLY A 121 22.57 -60.94 10.45
C GLY A 121 23.46 -60.85 9.21
N ALA A 122 23.83 -61.97 8.59
CA ALA A 122 24.87 -62.03 7.55
C ALA A 122 24.38 -62.53 6.18
N ALA A 123 24.83 -61.88 5.10
CA ALA A 123 25.02 -62.48 3.76
C ALA A 123 25.89 -61.56 2.87
N CYS A 124 26.66 -62.15 1.95
CA CYS A 124 27.64 -61.46 1.10
C CYS A 124 27.08 -61.06 -0.29
N SER A 125 27.67 -60.03 -0.94
CA SER A 125 28.08 -60.05 -2.36
C SER A 125 28.82 -58.76 -2.76
N HIS A 126 29.45 -58.73 -3.95
CA HIS A 126 30.51 -57.77 -4.31
C HIS A 126 30.09 -56.69 -5.33
N GLY A 127 30.74 -55.52 -5.25
CA GLY A 127 30.79 -54.47 -6.27
C GLY A 127 32.13 -53.69 -6.23
N PRO A 128 32.58 -53.06 -7.34
CA PRO A 128 33.92 -52.46 -7.45
C PRO A 128 34.04 -51.06 -6.81
N PRO A 129 35.27 -50.56 -6.55
CA PRO A 129 35.49 -49.41 -5.67
C PRO A 129 35.33 -48.04 -6.36
N ALA A 130 34.62 -47.14 -5.69
CA ALA A 130 34.58 -45.71 -6.00
C ALA A 130 34.89 -44.87 -4.75
N SER A 131 35.77 -43.88 -4.91
CA SER A 131 36.10 -42.76 -3.99
C SER A 131 35.42 -42.75 -2.61
N SER A 132 36.17 -43.17 -1.58
CA SER A 132 35.71 -43.23 -0.19
C SER A 132 35.63 -41.86 0.51
N PHE A 133 34.68 -41.02 0.10
CA PHE A 133 34.12 -39.95 0.93
C PHE A 133 32.66 -40.31 1.21
N SER A 134 32.40 -40.98 2.34
CA SER A 134 31.05 -41.39 2.70
C SER A 134 30.20 -40.17 3.07
N LEU A 135 29.20 -39.88 2.24
CA LEU A 135 28.25 -38.79 2.44
C LEU A 135 27.39 -38.98 3.71
N ALA A 136 27.38 -40.18 4.31
CA ALA A 136 26.59 -40.55 5.48
C ALA A 136 26.92 -39.75 6.77
N HIS A 137 28.03 -38.99 6.80
CA HIS A 137 28.38 -38.10 7.92
C HIS A 137 28.00 -36.62 7.69
N LEU A 138 27.40 -36.28 6.55
CA LEU A 138 26.91 -34.92 6.31
C LEU A 138 25.49 -34.71 6.88
N PRO A 139 25.14 -33.50 7.35
CA PRO A 139 23.78 -33.19 7.77
C PRO A 139 22.76 -33.45 6.63
N PRO A 140 21.56 -33.97 6.94
CA PRO A 140 20.55 -34.26 5.92
C PRO A 140 20.17 -32.99 5.15
N ILE A 141 20.34 -33.03 3.83
CA ILE A 141 20.18 -31.86 2.96
C ILE A 141 18.68 -31.60 2.75
N ASN A 142 18.07 -30.89 3.69
CA ASN A 142 16.66 -30.53 3.62
C ASN A 142 16.36 -29.69 2.36
N ILE A 143 15.38 -30.15 1.60
CA ILE A 143 14.76 -29.41 0.50
C ILE A 143 13.76 -28.44 1.13
N PRO A 144 13.89 -27.12 0.94
CA PRO A 144 12.93 -26.17 1.47
C PRO A 144 11.58 -26.32 0.74
N PRO A 145 10.43 -26.23 1.45
CA PRO A 145 9.12 -26.39 0.82
C PRO A 145 8.83 -25.24 -0.15
N PHE A 146 8.55 -25.58 -1.41
CA PHE A 146 8.34 -24.61 -2.48
C PHE A 146 6.90 -24.07 -2.44
N SER A 147 6.74 -22.77 -2.17
CA SER A 147 5.41 -22.16 -2.01
C SER A 147 4.75 -21.72 -3.31
N GLY A 148 5.49 -21.75 -4.43
CA GLY A 148 5.08 -21.20 -5.72
C GLY A 148 5.48 -19.72 -5.93
N LYS A 149 6.49 -19.23 -5.19
CA LYS A 149 7.17 -17.95 -5.42
C LYS A 149 8.28 -18.09 -6.44
N TYR A 150 8.45 -17.15 -7.37
CA TYR A 150 9.47 -17.27 -8.43
C TYR A 150 10.90 -17.12 -7.88
N GLU A 151 11.05 -16.36 -6.79
CA GLU A 151 12.28 -16.16 -6.02
C GLU A 151 12.80 -17.47 -5.40
N GLU A 152 11.90 -18.43 -5.12
CA GLU A 152 12.23 -19.72 -4.50
C GLU A 152 12.54 -20.80 -5.54
N TRP A 153 12.11 -20.62 -6.80
CA TRP A 153 12.08 -21.68 -7.82
C TRP A 153 13.47 -22.21 -8.17
N GLU A 154 14.43 -21.34 -8.51
CA GLU A 154 15.77 -21.77 -8.96
C GLU A 154 16.46 -22.63 -7.89
N THR A 155 16.41 -22.19 -6.63
CA THR A 155 17.02 -22.91 -5.49
C THR A 155 16.27 -24.21 -5.16
N PHE A 156 14.94 -24.25 -5.33
CA PHE A 156 14.17 -25.49 -5.17
C PHE A 156 14.48 -26.49 -6.28
N ARG A 157 14.40 -26.06 -7.54
CA ARG A 157 14.66 -26.83 -8.75
C ARG A 157 16.02 -27.52 -8.67
N ASP A 158 17.09 -26.76 -8.47
CA ASP A 158 18.45 -27.30 -8.53
C ASP A 158 18.73 -28.30 -7.40
N ARG A 159 18.19 -28.05 -6.19
CA ARG A 159 18.25 -29.00 -5.07
C ARG A 159 17.44 -30.26 -5.33
N PHE A 160 16.19 -30.12 -5.78
CA PHE A 160 15.30 -31.26 -6.01
C PHE A 160 15.82 -32.14 -7.15
N THR A 161 16.30 -31.53 -8.24
CA THR A 161 16.97 -32.23 -9.34
C THR A 161 18.21 -32.98 -8.85
N SER A 162 19.09 -32.33 -8.08
CA SER A 162 20.33 -32.95 -7.61
C SER A 162 20.13 -34.05 -6.55
N LEU A 163 19.08 -33.97 -5.72
CA LEU A 163 18.89 -34.86 -4.56
C LEU A 163 17.86 -35.97 -4.80
N ILE A 164 16.85 -35.72 -5.65
CA ILE A 164 15.70 -36.60 -5.84
C ILE A 164 15.62 -37.13 -7.28
N ILE A 165 15.76 -36.26 -8.29
CA ILE A 165 15.62 -36.68 -9.70
C ILE A 165 16.82 -37.51 -10.13
N ASN A 166 18.03 -36.95 -9.98
CA ASN A 166 19.29 -37.58 -10.38
C ASN A 166 19.76 -38.71 -9.45
N ASN A 167 19.05 -38.96 -8.34
CA ASN A 167 19.39 -40.03 -7.40
C ASN A 167 18.90 -41.39 -7.94
N PRO A 168 19.79 -42.36 -8.25
CA PRO A 168 19.40 -43.64 -8.86
C PRO A 168 18.71 -44.60 -7.88
N GLU A 169 18.86 -44.40 -6.56
CA GLU A 169 18.30 -45.31 -5.55
C GLU A 169 16.80 -45.08 -5.30
N LEU A 170 16.26 -43.93 -5.74
CA LEU A 170 14.85 -43.60 -5.57
C LEU A 170 13.97 -44.17 -6.68
N SER A 171 12.87 -44.80 -6.30
CA SER A 171 11.81 -45.21 -7.22
C SER A 171 11.02 -43.99 -7.72
N ALA A 172 10.39 -44.10 -8.89
CA ALA A 172 9.56 -43.01 -9.44
C ALA A 172 8.40 -42.62 -8.50
N PHE A 173 7.83 -43.59 -7.76
CA PHE A 173 6.85 -43.31 -6.70
C PHE A 173 7.47 -42.49 -5.55
N ALA A 174 8.68 -42.84 -5.09
CA ALA A 174 9.37 -42.06 -4.07
C ALA A 174 9.64 -40.63 -4.55
N ARG A 175 10.06 -40.42 -5.80
CA ARG A 175 10.22 -39.08 -6.39
C ARG A 175 8.91 -38.29 -6.40
N MET A 176 7.79 -38.89 -6.80
CA MET A 176 6.47 -38.25 -6.80
C MET A 176 5.96 -37.94 -5.38
N HIS A 177 6.21 -38.82 -4.41
CA HIS A 177 5.87 -38.59 -3.00
C HIS A 177 6.70 -37.44 -2.42
N PHE A 178 8.03 -37.45 -2.61
CA PHE A 178 8.91 -36.35 -2.21
C PHE A 178 8.49 -35.03 -2.85
N LEU A 179 8.19 -35.03 -4.16
CA LEU A 179 7.69 -33.86 -4.88
C LEU A 179 6.45 -33.31 -4.18
N SER A 180 5.37 -34.09 -4.12
CA SER A 180 4.09 -33.69 -3.50
C SER A 180 4.27 -33.15 -2.08
N SER A 181 5.08 -33.82 -1.25
CA SER A 181 5.36 -33.39 0.14
C SER A 181 6.21 -32.12 0.27
N SER A 182 7.01 -31.79 -0.75
CA SER A 182 7.85 -30.58 -0.79
C SER A 182 7.17 -29.38 -1.45
N LEU A 183 5.93 -29.51 -1.92
CA LEU A 183 5.15 -28.38 -2.46
C LEU A 183 4.19 -27.81 -1.41
N ALA A 184 4.03 -26.49 -1.45
CA ALA A 184 3.03 -25.77 -0.67
C ALA A 184 2.27 -24.76 -1.54
N GLY A 185 1.15 -24.26 -1.03
CA GLY A 185 0.43 -23.12 -1.60
C GLY A 185 0.11 -23.26 -3.09
N ARG A 186 0.62 -22.34 -3.92
CA ARG A 186 0.32 -22.29 -5.36
C ARG A 186 1.09 -23.34 -6.16
N ALA A 187 2.22 -23.83 -5.67
CA ALA A 187 2.93 -24.93 -6.32
C ALA A 187 2.18 -26.24 -6.15
N LEU A 188 1.71 -26.56 -4.93
CA LEU A 188 0.90 -27.77 -4.68
C LEU A 188 -0.41 -27.75 -5.48
N GLU A 189 -1.09 -26.60 -5.52
CA GLU A 189 -2.30 -26.41 -6.34
C GLU A 189 -2.04 -26.58 -7.85
N SER A 190 -0.78 -26.49 -8.32
CA SER A 190 -0.41 -26.70 -9.72
C SER A 190 -0.35 -28.17 -10.14
N ILE A 191 -0.23 -29.10 -9.19
CA ILE A 191 -0.24 -30.55 -9.46
C ILE A 191 -1.44 -31.27 -8.82
N ARG A 192 -2.36 -30.55 -8.19
CA ARG A 192 -3.47 -31.11 -7.39
C ARG A 192 -4.42 -32.03 -8.17
N SER A 193 -4.54 -31.87 -9.48
CA SER A 193 -5.31 -32.74 -10.37
C SER A 193 -4.54 -33.96 -10.89
N ILE A 194 -3.27 -34.12 -10.51
CA ILE A 194 -2.38 -35.21 -10.92
C ILE A 194 -2.29 -36.23 -9.77
N PRO A 195 -2.78 -37.48 -9.93
CA PRO A 195 -2.66 -38.51 -8.89
C PRO A 195 -1.20 -38.79 -8.49
N VAL A 196 -0.95 -38.99 -7.20
CA VAL A 196 0.38 -39.32 -6.64
C VAL A 196 0.71 -40.78 -6.93
N THR A 197 1.17 -41.06 -8.16
CA THR A 197 1.58 -42.39 -8.64
C THR A 197 2.99 -42.35 -9.23
N ALA A 198 3.59 -43.52 -9.46
CA ALA A 198 4.94 -43.61 -10.04
C ALA A 198 5.04 -42.95 -11.43
N ASP A 199 4.06 -43.22 -12.28
CA ASP A 199 4.06 -42.83 -13.70
C ASP A 199 3.82 -41.32 -13.91
N ASN A 200 3.27 -40.66 -12.90
CA ASN A 200 2.87 -39.25 -12.96
C ASN A 200 3.97 -38.27 -12.54
N PHE A 201 5.14 -38.74 -12.09
CA PHE A 201 6.23 -37.85 -11.65
C PHE A 201 6.62 -36.83 -12.72
N GLU A 202 6.89 -37.29 -13.94
CA GLU A 202 7.30 -36.43 -15.07
C GLU A 202 6.22 -35.41 -15.45
N LEU A 203 4.93 -35.78 -15.34
CA LEU A 203 3.81 -34.88 -15.61
C LEU A 203 3.69 -33.79 -14.54
N ALA A 204 3.87 -34.15 -13.26
CA ALA A 204 3.85 -33.22 -12.15
C ALA A 204 5.06 -32.27 -12.17
N TRP A 205 6.26 -32.78 -12.48
CA TRP A 205 7.47 -31.98 -12.61
C TRP A 205 7.35 -30.98 -13.77
N LYS A 206 6.98 -31.46 -14.97
CA LYS A 206 6.78 -30.61 -16.15
C LYS A 206 5.68 -29.55 -15.98
N ALA A 207 4.65 -29.83 -15.18
CA ALA A 207 3.63 -28.84 -14.81
C ALA A 207 4.17 -27.70 -13.94
N LEU A 208 5.18 -27.98 -13.09
CA LEU A 208 5.89 -26.95 -12.34
C LEU A 208 6.85 -26.17 -13.23
N GLU A 209 7.67 -26.85 -14.03
CA GLU A 209 8.60 -26.21 -14.98
C GLU A 209 7.86 -25.24 -15.91
N SER A 210 6.80 -25.69 -16.57
CA SER A 210 5.95 -24.88 -17.45
C SER A 210 5.41 -23.61 -16.77
N ARG A 211 5.20 -23.64 -15.44
CA ARG A 211 4.68 -22.51 -14.66
C ARG A 211 5.76 -21.61 -14.08
N TYR A 212 6.90 -22.15 -13.71
CA TYR A 212 7.90 -21.50 -12.86
C TYR A 212 9.28 -21.29 -13.52
N GLU A 213 9.66 -22.09 -14.52
CA GLU A 213 10.89 -21.96 -15.33
C GLU A 213 10.78 -20.83 -16.37
N ASN A 214 10.16 -19.71 -15.99
CA ASN A 214 9.99 -18.56 -16.85
C ASN A 214 11.27 -17.69 -16.83
N LYS A 215 12.31 -18.12 -17.58
CA LYS A 215 13.61 -17.42 -17.64
C LYS A 215 13.48 -15.91 -17.91
N ARG A 216 12.54 -15.48 -18.76
CA ARG A 216 12.20 -14.05 -18.99
C ARG A 216 11.84 -13.30 -17.71
N ARG A 217 10.98 -13.89 -16.87
CA ARG A 217 10.54 -13.31 -15.59
C ARG A 217 11.64 -13.32 -14.54
N LEU A 218 12.46 -14.37 -14.49
CA LEU A 218 13.61 -14.45 -13.59
C LEU A 218 14.66 -13.39 -13.92
N VAL A 219 14.99 -13.19 -15.21
CA VAL A 219 15.83 -12.08 -15.67
C VAL A 219 15.23 -10.72 -15.30
N GLU A 220 13.95 -10.49 -15.57
CA GLU A 220 13.26 -9.23 -15.22
C GLU A 220 13.27 -8.96 -13.70
N MET A 221 13.16 -9.99 -12.88
CA MET A 221 13.24 -9.93 -11.42
C MET A 221 14.65 -9.57 -10.92
N HIS A 222 15.70 -10.26 -11.41
CA HIS A 222 17.08 -10.00 -11.00
C HIS A 222 17.60 -8.64 -11.52
N VAL A 223 17.23 -8.24 -12.73
CA VAL A 223 17.46 -6.88 -13.26
C VAL A 223 16.71 -5.84 -12.42
N SER A 224 15.45 -6.10 -12.03
CA SER A 224 14.72 -5.20 -11.13
C SER A 224 15.41 -5.06 -9.78
N ALA A 225 16.08 -6.10 -9.25
CA ALA A 225 16.85 -6.01 -8.02
C ALA A 225 18.09 -5.09 -8.16
N LEU A 226 18.74 -5.07 -9.33
CA LEU A 226 19.85 -4.14 -9.62
C LEU A 226 19.39 -2.68 -9.72
N TYR A 227 18.19 -2.42 -10.26
CA TYR A 227 17.60 -1.07 -10.28
C TYR A 227 17.07 -0.59 -8.92
N ASN A 228 16.93 -1.49 -7.93
CA ASN A 228 16.38 -1.20 -6.60
C ASN A 228 17.38 -1.54 -5.47
N LEU A 229 18.67 -1.36 -5.72
CA LEU A 229 19.72 -1.49 -4.71
C LEU A 229 19.60 -0.39 -3.63
N PRO A 230 19.94 -0.68 -2.35
CA PRO A 230 19.86 0.32 -1.29
C PRO A 230 20.92 1.40 -1.45
N SER A 231 20.57 2.66 -1.19
CA SER A 231 21.52 3.75 -1.11
C SER A 231 22.33 3.68 0.19
N VAL A 232 23.65 3.87 0.08
CA VAL A 232 24.54 4.01 1.24
C VAL A 232 24.62 5.51 1.56
N SER A 233 23.98 5.92 2.66
CA SER A 233 23.75 7.34 2.99
C SER A 233 24.86 7.98 3.82
N ARG A 234 25.79 7.16 4.32
CA ARG A 234 26.88 7.51 5.23
C ARG A 234 28.01 6.49 5.09
N GLU A 235 29.21 6.85 5.53
CA GLU A 235 30.33 5.91 5.57
C GLU A 235 30.05 4.79 6.60
N SER A 236 29.77 3.58 6.10
CA SER A 236 29.25 2.47 6.90
C SER A 236 29.61 1.14 6.24
N ALA A 237 30.52 0.38 6.88
CA ALA A 237 31.01 -0.89 6.33
C ALA A 237 29.92 -1.96 6.19
N SER A 238 28.89 -1.93 7.06
CA SER A 238 27.73 -2.83 6.95
C SER A 238 26.82 -2.45 5.78
N GLU A 239 26.53 -1.17 5.57
CA GLU A 239 25.70 -0.70 4.43
C GLU A 239 26.41 -0.94 3.09
N LEU A 240 27.72 -0.70 3.01
CA LEU A 240 28.55 -1.05 1.85
C LEU A 240 28.56 -2.56 1.56
N SER A 241 28.64 -3.38 2.61
CA SER A 241 28.59 -4.85 2.47
C SER A 241 27.21 -5.31 2.01
N GLU A 242 26.13 -4.77 2.56
CA GLU A 242 24.76 -5.11 2.15
C GLU A 242 24.48 -4.71 0.69
N LEU A 243 24.91 -3.52 0.27
CA LEU A 243 24.85 -3.07 -1.13
C LEU A 243 25.61 -4.03 -2.06
N ARG A 244 26.88 -4.29 -1.76
CA ARG A 244 27.75 -5.21 -2.53
C ARG A 244 27.13 -6.59 -2.63
N ASP A 245 26.64 -7.14 -1.53
CA ASP A 245 26.14 -8.52 -1.48
C ASP A 245 24.76 -8.65 -2.14
N LYS A 246 23.93 -7.59 -2.14
CA LYS A 246 22.71 -7.52 -2.95
C LYS A 246 23.03 -7.46 -4.45
N ALA A 247 23.97 -6.60 -4.87
CA ALA A 247 24.37 -6.48 -6.26
C ALA A 247 24.99 -7.78 -6.80
N ASN A 248 25.93 -8.36 -6.05
CA ASN A 248 26.58 -9.61 -6.41
C ASN A 248 25.59 -10.77 -6.54
N ARG A 249 24.62 -10.92 -5.63
CA ARG A 249 23.59 -11.96 -5.75
C ARG A 249 22.79 -11.85 -7.05
N ALA A 250 22.33 -10.65 -7.40
CA ALA A 250 21.57 -10.44 -8.63
C ALA A 250 22.42 -10.70 -9.90
N ILE A 251 23.69 -10.29 -9.91
CA ILE A 251 24.62 -10.59 -11.02
C ILE A 251 24.91 -12.09 -11.13
N THR A 252 25.15 -12.80 -10.02
CA THR A 252 25.35 -14.25 -10.01
C THR A 252 24.12 -14.99 -10.51
N SER A 253 22.91 -14.62 -10.07
CA SER A 253 21.67 -15.24 -10.57
C SER A 253 21.46 -14.98 -12.07
N LEU A 254 21.78 -13.80 -12.58
CA LEU A 254 21.76 -13.56 -14.03
C LEU A 254 22.78 -14.43 -14.78
N LYS A 255 23.99 -14.62 -14.25
CA LYS A 255 24.98 -15.52 -14.87
C LYS A 255 24.56 -17.00 -14.81
N ASN A 256 23.83 -17.42 -13.78
CA ASN A 256 23.21 -18.75 -13.68
C ASN A 256 22.03 -18.95 -14.66
N LEU A 257 21.47 -17.86 -15.21
CA LEU A 257 20.45 -17.87 -16.28
C LEU A 257 21.08 -17.75 -17.68
N ASP A 258 22.32 -18.21 -17.83
CA ASP A 258 23.09 -18.21 -19.09
C ASP A 258 23.31 -16.82 -19.70
N ARG A 259 23.28 -15.74 -18.88
CA ARG A 259 23.48 -14.36 -19.37
C ARG A 259 24.96 -13.96 -19.31
N SER A 260 25.56 -13.66 -20.46
CA SER A 260 26.86 -13.01 -20.56
C SER A 260 26.84 -11.55 -20.06
N ASP A 261 28.00 -10.91 -19.90
CA ASP A 261 28.03 -9.51 -19.45
C ASP A 261 27.40 -8.52 -20.45
N SER A 262 27.43 -8.82 -21.75
CA SER A 262 26.71 -8.05 -22.79
C SER A 262 25.21 -8.35 -22.82
N ASP A 263 24.81 -9.59 -22.53
CA ASP A 263 23.41 -9.95 -22.31
C ASP A 263 22.80 -9.20 -21.13
N ILE A 264 23.50 -9.16 -19.98
CA ILE A 264 23.07 -8.43 -18.78
C ILE A 264 22.88 -6.94 -19.11
N LEU A 265 23.78 -6.34 -19.90
CA LEU A 265 23.61 -4.97 -20.37
C LEU A 265 22.38 -4.80 -21.28
N SER A 266 22.14 -5.73 -22.21
CA SER A 266 20.92 -5.76 -23.05
C SER A 266 19.65 -5.86 -22.18
N ASP A 267 19.66 -6.69 -21.15
CA ASP A 267 18.51 -6.91 -20.27
C ASP A 267 18.22 -5.68 -19.39
N MET A 268 19.26 -5.01 -18.87
CA MET A 268 19.15 -3.75 -18.13
C MET A 268 18.60 -2.61 -19.01
N LEU A 269 19.06 -2.51 -20.27
CA LEU A 269 18.55 -1.54 -21.25
C LEU A 269 17.10 -1.84 -21.65
N MET A 270 16.77 -3.11 -21.89
CA MET A 270 15.40 -3.56 -22.17
C MET A 270 14.46 -3.24 -21.01
N TYR A 271 14.87 -3.50 -19.76
CA TYR A 271 14.08 -3.14 -18.58
C TYR A 271 13.88 -1.63 -18.51
N SER A 272 14.95 -0.84 -18.65
CA SER A 272 14.88 0.64 -18.65
C SER A 272 13.88 1.19 -19.65
N VAL A 273 13.91 0.72 -20.90
CA VAL A 273 12.99 1.18 -21.95
C VAL A 273 11.57 0.65 -21.68
N THR A 274 11.40 -0.63 -21.35
CA THR A 274 10.06 -1.20 -21.12
C THR A 274 9.33 -0.59 -19.92
N GLN A 275 10.04 -0.10 -18.91
CA GLN A 275 9.45 0.68 -17.81
C GLN A 275 8.92 2.06 -18.24
N ARG A 276 9.35 2.61 -19.38
CA ARG A 276 8.84 3.87 -19.94
C ARG A 276 7.71 3.69 -20.97
N LEU A 277 7.42 2.45 -21.39
CA LEU A 277 6.33 2.16 -22.34
C LEU A 277 4.95 2.28 -21.67
N ASP A 278 3.97 2.77 -22.43
CA ASP A 278 2.57 2.82 -22.03
C ASP A 278 1.99 1.41 -21.79
N PRO A 279 0.90 1.26 -21.01
CA PRO A 279 0.35 -0.06 -20.67
C PRO A 279 -0.06 -0.92 -21.87
N ALA A 280 -0.55 -0.32 -22.97
CA ALA A 280 -0.98 -1.08 -24.14
C ALA A 280 0.22 -1.57 -24.97
N THR A 281 1.24 -0.73 -25.15
CA THR A 281 2.50 -1.11 -25.81
C THR A 281 3.31 -2.10 -24.98
N ARG A 282 3.36 -1.92 -23.66
CA ARG A 282 3.99 -2.87 -22.72
C ARG A 282 3.28 -4.23 -22.73
N LYS A 283 1.95 -4.25 -22.74
CA LYS A 283 1.15 -5.48 -22.89
C LYS A 283 1.42 -6.14 -24.25
N ALA A 284 1.43 -5.37 -25.34
CA ALA A 284 1.74 -5.88 -26.68
C ALA A 284 3.17 -6.45 -26.78
N TRP A 285 4.16 -5.84 -26.12
CA TRP A 285 5.52 -6.38 -26.02
C TRP A 285 5.56 -7.74 -25.31
N LYS A 286 4.96 -7.83 -24.11
CA LYS A 286 4.90 -9.08 -23.33
C LYS A 286 4.14 -10.18 -24.07
N LEU A 287 3.10 -9.85 -24.84
CA LEU A 287 2.34 -10.80 -25.66
C LEU A 287 3.06 -11.22 -26.95
N LYS A 288 3.87 -10.33 -27.57
CA LYS A 288 4.64 -10.65 -28.79
C LYS A 288 5.60 -11.84 -28.58
N GLY A 289 6.05 -12.04 -27.35
CA GLY A 289 6.91 -13.16 -27.00
C GLY A 289 6.23 -14.53 -26.91
N GLY A 290 4.88 -14.60 -26.84
CA GLY A 290 4.15 -15.87 -26.70
C GLY A 290 4.69 -16.80 -25.59
N ASP A 291 4.58 -18.10 -25.83
CA ASP A 291 5.10 -19.17 -24.95
C ASP A 291 6.60 -19.48 -25.17
N ASP A 292 7.31 -18.71 -26.01
CA ASP A 292 8.76 -18.86 -26.20
C ASP A 292 9.50 -18.60 -24.87
N ALA A 293 10.28 -19.57 -24.38
CA ALA A 293 11.03 -19.42 -23.14
C ALA A 293 12.27 -18.52 -23.29
N ARG A 294 12.73 -18.28 -24.53
CA ARG A 294 13.95 -17.51 -24.83
C ARG A 294 13.82 -16.04 -24.41
N ILE A 295 14.83 -15.54 -23.72
CA ILE A 295 14.92 -14.12 -23.34
C ILE A 295 15.09 -13.26 -24.60
N PRO A 296 14.23 -12.24 -24.83
CA PRO A 296 14.33 -11.39 -26.02
C PRO A 296 15.46 -10.37 -25.86
N THR A 297 16.10 -9.99 -26.96
CA THR A 297 17.21 -9.02 -26.94
C THR A 297 16.73 -7.57 -27.10
N PHE A 298 17.59 -6.60 -26.75
CA PHE A 298 17.30 -5.18 -26.98
C PHE A 298 16.96 -4.88 -28.46
N SER A 299 17.63 -5.50 -29.42
CA SER A 299 17.36 -5.34 -30.86
C SER A 299 15.97 -5.87 -31.27
N GLU A 300 15.40 -6.82 -30.54
CA GLU A 300 14.03 -7.31 -30.77
C GLU A 300 12.97 -6.37 -30.19
N LEU A 301 13.30 -5.66 -29.10
CA LEU A 301 12.51 -4.57 -28.55
C LEU A 301 12.52 -3.36 -29.49
N ASP A 302 13.69 -2.93 -29.94
CA ASP A 302 13.85 -1.83 -30.91
C ASP A 302 13.01 -2.07 -32.18
N ARG A 303 13.22 -3.22 -32.84
CA ARG A 303 12.42 -3.66 -34.00
C ARG A 303 10.92 -3.76 -33.70
N PHE A 304 10.52 -4.07 -32.45
CA PHE A 304 9.11 -4.03 -32.05
C PHE A 304 8.57 -2.60 -31.96
N LEU A 305 9.32 -1.69 -31.35
CA LEU A 305 8.91 -0.30 -31.16
C LEU A 305 8.83 0.43 -32.51
N ASP A 306 9.80 0.24 -33.39
CA ASP A 306 9.76 0.71 -34.79
C ASP A 306 8.55 0.15 -35.55
N SER A 307 8.36 -1.18 -35.57
CA SER A 307 7.20 -1.80 -36.23
C SER A 307 5.87 -1.26 -35.72
N ARG A 308 5.79 -0.94 -34.42
CA ARG A 308 4.58 -0.44 -33.76
C ARG A 308 4.39 1.07 -33.93
N ALA A 309 5.47 1.84 -34.05
CA ALA A 309 5.41 3.25 -34.43
C ALA A 309 4.84 3.39 -35.85
N ARG A 310 5.45 2.67 -36.82
CA ARG A 310 4.97 2.65 -38.21
C ARG A 310 3.52 2.19 -38.33
N ALA A 311 3.11 1.14 -37.62
CA ALA A 311 1.70 0.73 -37.60
C ALA A 311 0.75 1.77 -36.99
N LEU A 312 1.19 2.59 -36.01
CA LEU A 312 0.37 3.66 -35.45
C LEU A 312 0.31 4.89 -36.38
N GLU A 313 1.36 5.16 -37.15
CA GLU A 313 1.44 6.17 -38.21
C GLU A 313 0.58 5.80 -39.42
N GLU A 314 0.59 4.54 -39.84
CA GLU A 314 -0.29 4.01 -40.91
C GLU A 314 -1.78 4.04 -40.52
N LEU A 315 -2.09 3.78 -39.25
CA LEU A 315 -3.46 3.86 -38.72
C LEU A 315 -3.92 5.30 -38.42
N HIS A 316 -3.00 6.26 -38.33
CA HIS A 316 -3.28 7.69 -38.19
C HIS A 316 -2.45 8.49 -39.20
N PRO A 317 -2.72 8.34 -40.52
CA PRO A 317 -1.86 8.86 -41.58
C PRO A 317 -1.69 10.38 -41.45
N ALA A 318 -0.45 10.78 -41.15
CA ALA A 318 -0.12 12.15 -40.80
C ALA A 318 0.00 13.04 -42.04
N ASN A 319 -1.14 13.52 -42.57
CA ASN A 319 -1.37 14.78 -43.32
C ASN A 319 -2.86 14.84 -43.76
N VAL A 320 -3.49 15.99 -44.02
CA VAL A 320 -3.01 17.10 -44.86
C VAL A 320 -3.31 18.50 -44.28
N ASP A 321 -2.26 19.32 -44.32
CA ASP A 321 -2.09 20.78 -44.27
C ASP A 321 -3.10 21.80 -43.69
N LYS A 322 -2.46 22.83 -43.11
CA LYS A 322 -2.98 24.20 -43.09
C LYS A 322 -2.89 24.79 -44.50
N GLN A 323 -3.97 25.35 -45.03
CA GLN A 323 -3.83 26.55 -45.87
C GLN A 323 -5.08 27.43 -45.82
N ALA A 324 -4.88 28.74 -45.96
CA ALA A 324 -5.92 29.73 -45.77
C ALA A 324 -6.41 30.29 -47.11
N ARG A 325 -7.73 30.34 -47.28
CA ARG A 325 -8.37 31.39 -48.11
C ARG A 325 -9.78 31.67 -47.62
N ALA A 326 -10.19 32.93 -47.77
CA ALA A 326 -11.51 33.41 -47.39
C ALA A 326 -12.36 33.68 -48.63
N GLN A 327 -13.69 33.62 -48.44
CA GLN A 327 -14.74 33.93 -49.43
C GLN A 327 -14.87 32.88 -50.56
N LYS A 328 -16.06 32.65 -51.16
CA LYS A 328 -17.30 33.47 -51.21
C LYS A 328 -18.56 32.61 -51.45
N ALA A 329 -19.73 33.13 -51.05
CA ALA A 329 -21.09 32.88 -51.59
C ALA A 329 -21.70 31.44 -51.63
N THR A 330 -22.71 31.22 -50.77
CA THR A 330 -24.13 30.89 -51.11
C THR A 330 -24.47 30.32 -52.50
N SER A 331 -25.34 29.30 -52.69
CA SER A 331 -26.50 28.87 -51.88
C SER A 331 -26.86 27.38 -52.02
N ALA A 332 -27.40 26.79 -50.95
CA ALA A 332 -28.38 25.68 -50.98
C ALA A 332 -29.29 25.80 -49.74
N THR A 333 -30.57 25.46 -49.85
CA THR A 333 -31.61 25.89 -48.87
C THR A 333 -31.81 24.97 -47.68
N ALA A 334 -31.44 25.49 -46.51
CA ALA A 334 -32.07 25.34 -45.20
C ALA A 334 -32.87 24.04 -44.86
N SER A 335 -32.28 23.24 -43.97
CA SER A 335 -32.96 22.81 -42.75
C SER A 335 -31.97 22.91 -41.59
N GLY A 336 -32.30 23.72 -40.58
CA GLY A 336 -31.30 24.38 -39.74
C GLY A 336 -30.79 23.55 -38.57
N VAL A 337 -29.48 23.32 -38.51
CA VAL A 337 -28.80 23.02 -37.23
C VAL A 337 -28.82 24.29 -36.40
N SER A 338 -29.66 24.32 -35.36
CA SER A 338 -29.81 25.49 -34.50
C SER A 338 -28.51 25.81 -33.76
N SER A 339 -28.02 27.05 -33.92
CA SER A 339 -26.92 27.56 -33.11
C SER A 339 -27.32 27.57 -31.63
N ILE A 340 -26.37 27.29 -30.74
CA ILE A 340 -26.61 27.25 -29.29
C ILE A 340 -26.92 28.68 -28.81
N SER A 341 -28.20 29.05 -28.80
CA SER A 341 -28.71 30.35 -28.36
C SER A 341 -29.47 30.20 -27.04
N CYS A 342 -29.12 31.02 -26.05
CA CYS A 342 -29.80 30.99 -24.75
C CYS A 342 -31.24 31.53 -24.88
N PRO A 343 -32.28 30.82 -24.41
CA PRO A 343 -33.67 31.27 -24.60
C PRO A 343 -33.97 32.64 -23.97
N LEU A 344 -33.28 33.00 -22.89
CA LEU A 344 -33.43 34.26 -22.14
C LEU A 344 -32.78 35.49 -22.81
N CYS A 345 -31.47 35.42 -23.10
CA CYS A 345 -30.68 36.57 -23.56
C CYS A 345 -30.30 36.48 -25.05
N LYS A 346 -30.71 35.41 -25.76
CA LYS A 346 -30.39 35.07 -27.16
C LYS A 346 -28.89 34.89 -27.50
N ALA A 347 -27.98 35.31 -26.63
CA ALA A 347 -26.53 35.13 -26.76
C ALA A 347 -26.10 33.65 -26.78
N SER A 348 -24.92 33.39 -27.34
CA SER A 348 -24.45 32.06 -27.71
C SER A 348 -23.86 31.24 -26.57
N HIS A 349 -24.69 30.81 -25.61
CA HIS A 349 -24.27 29.91 -24.53
C HIS A 349 -25.42 29.04 -23.99
N PHE A 350 -25.08 27.94 -23.32
CA PHE A 350 -26.04 27.12 -22.57
C PHE A 350 -26.73 27.90 -21.43
N LEU A 351 -27.93 27.46 -21.04
CA LEU A 351 -28.77 28.16 -20.06
C LEU A 351 -28.11 28.25 -18.66
N ASN A 352 -27.36 27.22 -18.24
CA ASN A 352 -26.61 27.21 -16.97
C ASN A 352 -25.47 28.25 -16.91
N LYS A 353 -25.00 28.77 -18.06
CA LYS A 353 -24.00 29.86 -18.15
C LYS A 353 -24.64 31.24 -18.32
N CYS A 354 -25.97 31.34 -18.37
CA CYS A 354 -26.68 32.61 -18.54
C CYS A 354 -26.70 33.43 -17.24
N GLN A 355 -26.15 34.64 -17.25
CA GLN A 355 -26.17 35.52 -16.08
C GLN A 355 -27.60 35.94 -15.67
N ILE A 356 -28.53 36.07 -16.62
CA ILE A 356 -29.95 36.34 -16.32
C ILE A 356 -30.62 35.13 -15.63
N PHE A 357 -30.22 33.91 -15.96
CA PHE A 357 -30.69 32.69 -15.30
C PHE A 357 -30.09 32.52 -13.90
N LEU A 358 -28.79 32.79 -13.77
CA LEU A 358 -28.07 32.72 -12.50
C LEU A 358 -28.62 33.72 -11.47
N LYS A 359 -29.04 34.92 -11.89
CA LYS A 359 -29.65 35.95 -11.03
C LYS A 359 -31.10 35.68 -10.60
N LYS A 360 -31.80 34.70 -11.19
CA LYS A 360 -33.16 34.30 -10.78
C LYS A 360 -33.13 33.37 -9.55
N SER A 361 -34.20 33.40 -8.73
CA SER A 361 -34.40 32.43 -7.65
C SER A 361 -34.62 31.00 -8.19
N PRO A 362 -34.44 29.93 -7.40
CA PRO A 362 -34.63 28.56 -7.89
C PRO A 362 -36.06 28.29 -8.44
N SER A 363 -37.09 28.84 -7.80
CA SER A 363 -38.48 28.78 -8.27
C SER A 363 -38.66 29.51 -9.62
N GLN A 364 -38.16 30.73 -9.74
CA GLN A 364 -38.17 31.48 -11.01
C GLN A 364 -37.34 30.79 -12.11
N ARG A 365 -36.25 30.10 -11.77
CA ARG A 365 -35.47 29.29 -12.72
C ARG A 365 -36.27 28.08 -13.19
N LEU A 366 -36.97 27.38 -12.29
CA LEU A 366 -37.80 26.22 -12.62
C LEU A 366 -38.95 26.62 -13.56
N GLU A 367 -39.64 27.71 -13.25
CA GLU A 367 -40.65 28.33 -14.13
C GLU A 367 -40.05 28.71 -15.49
N THR A 368 -38.88 29.36 -15.49
CA THR A 368 -38.16 29.73 -16.73
C THR A 368 -37.82 28.51 -17.59
N VAL A 369 -37.40 27.40 -16.99
CA VAL A 369 -37.07 26.15 -17.71
C VAL A 369 -38.32 25.50 -18.30
N LYS A 370 -39.43 25.46 -17.53
CA LYS A 370 -40.75 25.01 -18.03
C LYS A 370 -41.22 25.89 -19.19
N LYS A 371 -41.25 27.21 -19.03
CA LYS A 371 -41.69 28.18 -20.06
C LYS A 371 -40.79 28.21 -21.31
N ALA A 372 -39.54 27.76 -21.19
CA ALA A 372 -38.62 27.59 -22.31
C ALA A 372 -38.65 26.17 -22.93
N ASN A 373 -39.59 25.31 -22.53
CA ASN A 373 -39.73 23.92 -22.97
C ASN A 373 -38.42 23.09 -22.89
N ARG A 374 -37.71 23.21 -21.76
CA ARG A 374 -36.44 22.51 -21.52
C ARG A 374 -36.55 21.44 -20.45
N CYS A 375 -35.75 20.39 -20.57
CA CYS A 375 -35.62 19.32 -19.60
C CYS A 375 -35.23 19.89 -18.22
N VAL A 376 -36.05 19.66 -17.18
CA VAL A 376 -35.74 20.13 -15.83
C VAL A 376 -34.53 19.44 -15.20
N ASN A 377 -34.05 18.30 -15.72
CA ASN A 377 -32.89 17.59 -15.18
C ASN A 377 -31.53 18.04 -15.78
N CYS A 378 -31.47 18.26 -17.10
CA CYS A 378 -30.21 18.59 -17.81
C CYS A 378 -30.22 19.97 -18.51
N LEU A 379 -31.34 20.69 -18.48
CA LEU A 379 -31.55 22.00 -19.14
C LEU A 379 -31.46 21.98 -20.69
N SER A 380 -31.39 20.80 -21.30
CA SER A 380 -31.46 20.61 -22.75
C SER A 380 -32.84 20.94 -23.32
N ASP A 381 -32.86 21.36 -24.58
CA ASP A 381 -34.03 21.57 -25.45
C ASP A 381 -34.44 20.29 -26.19
N ARG A 382 -33.61 19.23 -26.18
CA ARG A 382 -33.77 18.06 -27.07
C ARG A 382 -34.71 16.98 -26.57
N HIS A 383 -35.19 17.04 -25.32
CA HIS A 383 -36.05 16.01 -24.72
C HIS A 383 -36.82 16.49 -23.48
N ALA A 384 -37.91 15.81 -23.15
CA ALA A 384 -38.58 15.92 -21.85
C ALA A 384 -37.81 15.17 -20.74
N VAL A 385 -38.10 15.47 -19.47
CA VAL A 385 -37.39 14.90 -18.31
C VAL A 385 -37.47 13.37 -18.19
N GLN A 386 -38.57 12.76 -18.64
CA GLN A 386 -38.74 11.31 -18.61
C GLN A 386 -37.80 10.62 -19.62
N LEU A 387 -37.56 11.25 -20.77
CA LEU A 387 -36.62 10.78 -21.81
C LEU A 387 -35.17 11.25 -21.58
N CYS A 388 -34.86 11.78 -20.39
CA CYS A 388 -33.54 12.32 -20.10
C CYS A 388 -32.54 11.23 -19.70
N GLN A 389 -31.66 10.86 -20.62
CA GLN A 389 -30.52 9.93 -20.43
C GLN A 389 -29.40 10.48 -19.51
N SER A 390 -29.66 11.53 -18.73
CA SER A 390 -28.69 12.06 -17.76
C SER A 390 -28.74 11.25 -16.46
N ASN A 391 -27.64 10.55 -16.17
CA ASN A 391 -27.44 9.84 -14.90
C ASN A 391 -27.25 10.79 -13.70
N TYR A 392 -27.08 12.10 -13.94
CA TYR A 392 -27.06 13.10 -12.88
C TYR A 392 -28.48 13.43 -12.39
N SER A 393 -28.65 13.47 -11.07
CA SER A 393 -29.84 13.96 -10.35
C SER A 393 -29.48 15.17 -9.48
N CYS A 394 -30.47 15.73 -8.77
CA CYS A 394 -30.27 16.80 -7.79
C CYS A 394 -29.27 16.37 -6.70
N ARG A 395 -28.25 17.19 -6.42
CA ARG A 395 -27.22 16.90 -5.42
C ARG A 395 -27.67 17.08 -3.97
N THR A 396 -28.85 17.65 -3.74
CA THR A 396 -29.41 17.90 -2.40
C THR A 396 -30.46 16.86 -2.00
N CYS A 397 -31.37 16.51 -2.93
CA CYS A 397 -32.50 15.62 -2.64
C CYS A 397 -32.62 14.41 -3.59
N HIS A 398 -31.62 14.17 -4.44
CA HIS A 398 -31.48 13.01 -5.34
C HIS A 398 -32.60 12.76 -6.38
N LYS A 399 -33.64 13.60 -6.42
CA LYS A 399 -34.70 13.60 -7.45
C LYS A 399 -34.21 14.11 -8.81
N ARG A 400 -34.90 13.75 -9.89
CA ARG A 400 -34.54 14.03 -11.31
C ARG A 400 -34.77 15.49 -11.74
N HIS A 401 -34.12 16.44 -11.06
CA HIS A 401 -34.03 17.84 -11.49
C HIS A 401 -32.61 18.41 -11.30
N HIS A 402 -32.25 19.38 -12.14
CA HIS A 402 -30.97 20.05 -12.10
C HIS A 402 -30.83 20.81 -10.78
N SER A 403 -29.70 20.66 -10.08
CA SER A 403 -29.54 21.18 -8.70
C SER A 403 -29.81 22.69 -8.56
N MET A 404 -29.61 23.49 -9.61
CA MET A 404 -29.93 24.93 -9.63
C MET A 404 -31.44 25.26 -9.59
N LEU A 405 -32.31 24.28 -9.79
CA LEU A 405 -33.78 24.38 -9.78
C LEU A 405 -34.41 23.89 -8.48
N HIS A 406 -33.59 23.39 -7.54
CA HIS A 406 -34.12 22.84 -6.29
C HIS A 406 -34.73 23.96 -5.45
N VAL A 407 -35.97 23.73 -5.03
CA VAL A 407 -36.64 24.46 -3.95
C VAL A 407 -36.78 23.46 -2.81
N ASP A 408 -36.34 23.85 -1.61
CA ASP A 408 -36.55 23.08 -0.39
C ASP A 408 -38.04 23.14 -0.02
N SER A 409 -38.71 21.99 0.05
CA SER A 409 -40.16 21.91 0.25
C SER A 409 -40.55 21.90 1.74
N ASP A 410 -40.05 22.87 2.50
CA ASP A 410 -40.44 23.14 3.89
C ASP A 410 -40.91 24.59 4.06
N THR A 411 -41.96 24.96 3.31
CA THR A 411 -42.89 26.04 3.69
C THR A 411 -44.20 25.94 2.89
N SER A 412 -45.33 25.86 3.59
CA SER A 412 -46.72 26.06 3.11
C SER A 412 -47.25 25.21 1.92
N THR A 413 -48.12 24.24 2.25
CA THR A 413 -49.52 24.08 1.72
C THR A 413 -49.84 24.56 0.29
N THR A 414 -50.47 23.80 -0.62
CA THR A 414 -51.69 22.97 -0.47
C THR A 414 -51.89 21.94 -1.61
N LYS A 415 -52.55 20.81 -1.28
CA LYS A 415 -53.53 19.99 -2.07
C LYS A 415 -53.32 19.57 -3.56
N ASP A 416 -53.88 18.38 -3.82
CA ASP A 416 -54.45 17.85 -5.07
C ASP A 416 -53.53 17.41 -6.25
N THR A 417 -53.85 16.39 -7.06
CA THR A 417 -54.62 15.12 -6.86
C THR A 417 -54.40 14.20 -8.11
N SER A 418 -54.68 12.89 -7.97
CA SER A 418 -54.96 11.88 -9.05
C SER A 418 -53.85 11.16 -9.86
N THR A 419 -53.87 9.82 -9.73
CA THR A 419 -53.84 8.75 -10.76
C THR A 419 -52.67 8.51 -11.76
N ALA A 420 -52.12 7.27 -11.67
CA ALA A 420 -51.96 6.27 -12.75
C ALA A 420 -50.99 6.56 -13.95
N LYS A 421 -50.50 5.58 -14.74
CA LYS A 421 -50.75 4.11 -14.81
C LYS A 421 -49.51 3.36 -15.39
N ASP A 422 -49.59 2.02 -15.42
CA ASP A 422 -48.85 1.00 -16.21
C ASP A 422 -48.43 1.48 -17.64
N THR A 423 -47.45 0.91 -18.37
CA THR A 423 -46.71 -0.38 -18.35
C THR A 423 -45.31 -0.12 -19.02
N SER A 424 -44.37 -1.01 -19.39
CA SER A 424 -44.18 -2.49 -19.40
C SER A 424 -42.66 -2.83 -19.40
N ALA A 425 -42.30 -4.11 -19.49
CA ALA A 425 -40.90 -4.61 -19.54
C ALA A 425 -40.31 -4.69 -20.96
N ALA A 426 -38.98 -4.66 -21.04
CA ALA A 426 -38.17 -5.31 -22.08
C ALA A 426 -36.76 -5.54 -21.54
N GLU A 427 -36.33 -6.80 -21.41
CA GLU A 427 -34.94 -7.14 -21.14
C GLU A 427 -34.11 -7.02 -22.42
N ASN A 428 -32.83 -6.63 -22.31
CA ASN A 428 -31.82 -7.21 -23.18
C ASN A 428 -30.40 -7.08 -22.61
N THR A 429 -29.73 -8.21 -22.52
CA THR A 429 -28.34 -8.37 -22.10
C THR A 429 -27.38 -7.87 -23.19
N SER A 430 -26.25 -7.25 -22.82
CA SER A 430 -24.90 -7.75 -23.17
C SER A 430 -23.76 -6.71 -23.14
N VAL A 431 -22.54 -7.25 -23.03
CA VAL A 431 -21.19 -6.67 -23.25
C VAL A 431 -20.89 -5.26 -22.71
N ALA A 432 -20.23 -5.21 -21.56
CA ALA A 432 -19.51 -4.01 -21.11
C ALA A 432 -18.15 -3.86 -21.84
N THR A 433 -18.11 -3.13 -22.95
CA THR A 433 -16.86 -2.68 -23.58
C THR A 433 -16.27 -1.51 -22.79
N ALA A 434 -15.33 -1.82 -21.88
CA ALA A 434 -14.62 -0.80 -21.10
C ALA A 434 -13.79 0.13 -22.01
N SER A 435 -14.25 1.38 -22.14
CA SER A 435 -13.57 2.42 -22.91
C SER A 435 -12.43 3.07 -22.11
N ILE A 436 -11.52 3.72 -22.83
CA ILE A 436 -10.29 4.31 -22.27
C ILE A 436 -10.66 5.47 -21.34
N HIS A 437 -10.45 5.28 -20.04
CA HIS A 437 -10.66 6.33 -19.04
C HIS A 437 -9.39 7.14 -18.75
N ASP A 438 -9.59 8.44 -18.55
CA ASP A 438 -8.58 9.40 -18.09
C ASP A 438 -7.84 8.91 -16.84
N ALA A 439 -6.51 9.18 -16.78
CA ALA A 439 -5.76 9.06 -15.53
C ALA A 439 -6.41 9.94 -14.44
N ALA A 440 -6.66 9.36 -13.26
CA ALA A 440 -7.55 9.94 -12.26
C ALA A 440 -7.20 11.40 -11.90
N PRO A 441 -8.21 12.26 -11.63
CA PRO A 441 -7.95 13.63 -11.18
C PRO A 441 -7.23 13.61 -9.83
N ILE A 442 -6.19 14.44 -9.68
CA ILE A 442 -5.44 14.55 -8.43
C ILE A 442 -6.41 14.86 -7.28
N THR A 443 -6.39 14.04 -6.24
CA THR A 443 -7.12 14.30 -5.01
C THR A 443 -6.13 14.85 -3.98
N THR A 444 -6.36 16.07 -3.48
CA THR A 444 -5.57 16.59 -2.35
C THR A 444 -5.87 15.77 -1.10
N LEU A 445 -4.89 15.00 -0.64
CA LEU A 445 -5.00 14.15 0.53
C LEU A 445 -4.57 14.91 1.78
N PHE A 446 -5.51 15.15 2.70
CA PHE A 446 -5.26 15.61 4.06
C PHE A 446 -6.24 14.90 4.99
N SER A 447 -5.80 14.60 6.21
CA SER A 447 -6.66 14.00 7.23
C SER A 447 -6.92 15.01 8.35
N SER A 448 -8.16 15.10 8.83
CA SER A 448 -8.58 16.10 9.82
C SER A 448 -9.17 15.42 11.05
N ALA A 449 -8.40 15.38 12.14
CA ALA A 449 -8.83 14.81 13.42
C ALA A 449 -9.38 15.92 14.34
N LYS A 450 -10.46 15.67 15.06
CA LYS A 450 -10.89 16.53 16.18
C LYS A 450 -10.18 16.10 17.46
N VAL A 451 -9.47 17.02 18.10
CA VAL A 451 -8.64 16.76 19.28
C VAL A 451 -8.93 17.83 20.34
N SER A 452 -9.19 17.42 21.58
CA SER A 452 -9.28 18.30 22.76
C SER A 452 -7.91 18.47 23.42
N SER A 453 -7.77 19.47 24.30
CA SER A 453 -6.65 19.58 25.26
C SER A 453 -5.24 19.46 24.66
N MET A 454 -5.01 20.08 23.49
CA MET A 454 -3.70 20.14 22.83
C MET A 454 -3.42 21.57 22.32
N PRO A 455 -2.18 22.08 22.43
CA PRO A 455 -1.86 23.48 22.13
C PRO A 455 -1.92 23.81 20.63
N PRO A 456 -2.29 25.04 20.23
CA PRO A 456 -2.26 25.49 18.83
C PRO A 456 -0.86 25.28 18.23
N VAL A 457 -0.78 24.93 16.95
CA VAL A 457 0.49 24.67 16.24
C VAL A 457 0.54 25.47 14.94
N LEU A 458 1.60 26.24 14.78
CA LEU A 458 1.93 26.95 13.55
C LEU A 458 2.79 26.07 12.63
N LEU A 459 2.52 26.14 11.33
CA LEU A 459 3.42 25.65 10.29
C LEU A 459 4.19 26.85 9.71
N ALA A 460 5.42 26.60 9.26
CA ALA A 460 6.29 27.62 8.69
C ALA A 460 5.62 28.24 7.45
N THR A 461 5.18 29.49 7.58
CA THR A 461 4.46 30.23 6.53
C THR A 461 5.17 31.53 6.21
N ALA A 462 5.04 31.98 4.96
CA ALA A 462 5.63 33.21 4.45
C ALA A 462 4.65 33.93 3.50
N ARG A 463 4.68 35.26 3.48
CA ARG A 463 4.07 36.08 2.43
C ARG A 463 5.13 36.37 1.39
N VAL A 464 4.90 35.91 0.18
CA VAL A 464 5.85 35.99 -0.93
C VAL A 464 5.23 36.71 -2.12
N ARG A 465 6.03 37.54 -2.79
CA ARG A 465 5.69 38.10 -4.10
C ARG A 465 6.10 37.08 -5.16
N VAL A 466 5.18 36.71 -6.03
CA VAL A 466 5.42 35.76 -7.11
C VAL A 466 5.02 36.32 -8.45
N GLY A 467 5.89 36.20 -9.45
CA GLY A 467 5.69 36.58 -10.85
C GLY A 467 5.97 35.43 -11.82
N SER A 468 5.92 35.70 -13.13
CA SER A 468 6.57 34.80 -14.09
C SER A 468 8.06 35.18 -14.21
N PRO A 469 8.91 34.31 -14.81
CA PRO A 469 10.34 34.59 -14.97
C PRO A 469 10.68 35.49 -16.17
N SER A 470 9.73 36.27 -16.69
CA SER A 470 9.93 37.14 -17.84
C SER A 470 10.05 38.59 -17.41
N GLU A 471 11.13 39.26 -17.81
CA GLU A 471 11.36 40.71 -17.60
C GLU A 471 10.49 41.57 -18.55
N SER A 472 9.24 41.17 -18.77
CA SER A 472 8.28 41.98 -19.52
C SER A 472 7.78 43.13 -18.64
N PRO A 473 7.67 44.38 -19.14
CA PRO A 473 7.07 45.47 -18.38
C PRO A 473 5.56 45.30 -18.09
N ASN A 474 4.94 44.22 -18.60
CA ASN A 474 3.58 43.80 -18.29
C ASN A 474 3.50 42.58 -17.34
N ASP A 475 4.63 42.10 -16.81
CA ASP A 475 4.64 40.84 -16.06
C ASP A 475 3.92 40.97 -14.71
N ARG A 476 3.04 40.01 -14.45
CA ARG A 476 2.08 40.10 -13.35
C ARG A 476 2.71 39.50 -12.12
N THR A 477 2.87 40.30 -11.07
CA THR A 477 3.20 39.78 -9.73
C THR A 477 1.95 39.71 -8.85
N ARG A 478 1.95 38.81 -7.88
CA ARG A 478 0.96 38.74 -6.79
C ARG A 478 1.65 38.41 -5.47
N VAL A 479 1.25 39.08 -4.40
CA VAL A 479 1.57 38.62 -3.04
C VAL A 479 0.62 37.48 -2.68
N VAL A 480 1.16 36.37 -2.19
CA VAL A 480 0.43 35.17 -1.77
C VAL A 480 1.03 34.57 -0.52
N ARG A 481 0.30 33.64 0.11
CA ARG A 481 0.79 32.87 1.25
C ARG A 481 1.42 31.55 0.79
N ALA A 482 2.66 31.33 1.18
CA ALA A 482 3.40 30.10 0.99
C ALA A 482 3.49 29.31 2.30
N LEU A 483 3.46 27.98 2.18
CA LEU A 483 3.78 27.02 3.24
C LEU A 483 5.14 26.41 2.93
N LEU A 484 6.06 26.40 3.89
CA LEU A 484 7.34 25.71 3.79
C LEU A 484 7.16 24.30 4.39
N ASP A 485 7.33 23.26 3.56
CA ASP A 485 7.05 21.87 3.93
C ASP A 485 8.12 20.89 3.39
N GLN A 486 9.01 20.46 4.29
CA GLN A 486 10.01 19.42 4.01
C GLN A 486 9.40 18.02 3.77
N GLY A 487 8.10 17.82 4.03
CA GLY A 487 7.38 16.59 3.73
C GLY A 487 7.03 16.43 2.24
N SER A 488 7.27 17.46 1.42
CA SER A 488 7.08 17.43 -0.04
C SER A 488 8.41 17.49 -0.77
N GLU A 489 8.65 16.58 -1.73
CA GLU A 489 9.89 16.56 -2.51
C GLU A 489 10.01 17.70 -3.54
N MET A 490 8.89 18.35 -3.90
CA MET A 490 8.85 19.41 -4.92
C MET A 490 7.94 20.57 -4.50
N THR A 491 8.17 21.73 -5.11
CA THR A 491 7.31 22.90 -4.95
C THR A 491 6.03 22.80 -5.79
N PHE A 492 4.89 23.15 -5.19
CA PHE A 492 3.56 23.14 -5.81
C PHE A 492 2.89 24.51 -5.78
N ILE A 493 2.03 24.80 -6.77
CA ILE A 493 1.17 26.00 -6.78
C ILE A 493 -0.28 25.66 -7.09
N THR A 494 -1.20 26.53 -6.66
CA THR A 494 -2.61 26.43 -7.07
C THR A 494 -2.79 26.81 -8.55
N GLU A 495 -3.68 26.10 -9.23
CA GLU A 495 -4.17 26.48 -10.57
C GLU A 495 -4.80 27.90 -10.55
N ARG A 496 -5.35 28.33 -9.40
CA ARG A 496 -5.82 29.71 -9.16
C ARG A 496 -4.70 30.74 -9.29
N LEU A 497 -3.55 30.51 -8.65
CA LEU A 497 -2.38 31.39 -8.75
C LEU A 497 -1.85 31.43 -10.19
N ARG A 498 -1.64 30.24 -10.78
CA ARG A 498 -1.23 30.04 -12.17
C ARG A 498 -2.12 30.81 -13.14
N GLN A 499 -3.44 30.78 -12.98
CA GLN A 499 -4.38 31.55 -13.81
C GLN A 499 -4.27 33.07 -13.59
N GLY A 500 -4.20 33.53 -12.33
CA GLY A 500 -4.09 34.96 -12.01
C GLY A 500 -2.83 35.61 -12.57
N LEU A 501 -1.68 34.92 -12.46
CA LEU A 501 -0.39 35.33 -13.02
C LEU A 501 -0.28 35.13 -14.54
N ARG A 502 -1.23 34.41 -15.17
CA ARG A 502 -1.23 34.06 -16.60
C ARG A 502 -0.02 33.25 -17.11
N LEU A 503 0.74 32.59 -16.22
CA LEU A 503 1.92 31.76 -16.52
C LEU A 503 1.72 30.79 -17.72
N ARG A 504 2.80 30.34 -18.35
CA ARG A 504 2.76 29.23 -19.31
C ARG A 504 2.58 27.90 -18.54
N ARG A 505 1.73 26.97 -19.02
CA ARG A 505 1.78 25.57 -18.57
C ARG A 505 2.87 24.84 -19.34
N VAL A 506 3.75 24.16 -18.62
CA VAL A 506 4.65 23.11 -19.14
C VAL A 506 3.96 21.76 -18.89
N ARG A 507 4.02 20.83 -19.85
CA ARG A 507 3.49 19.46 -19.65
C ARG A 507 4.55 18.63 -18.94
N MET A 508 4.29 18.30 -17.68
CA MET A 508 5.23 17.59 -16.80
C MET A 508 4.42 16.57 -15.99
N PRO A 509 4.28 15.31 -16.46
CA PRO A 509 3.52 14.29 -15.77
C PRO A 509 4.31 13.71 -14.59
N VAL A 510 3.84 13.94 -13.37
CA VAL A 510 4.43 13.41 -12.13
C VAL A 510 3.34 12.79 -11.26
N SER A 511 3.50 11.53 -10.86
CA SER A 511 2.61 10.89 -9.88
C SER A 511 2.95 11.37 -8.47
N ILE A 512 1.92 11.66 -7.67
CA ILE A 512 2.07 12.15 -6.31
C ILE A 512 1.66 11.03 -5.34
N SER A 513 2.55 10.68 -4.43
CA SER A 513 2.27 9.73 -3.34
C SER A 513 2.12 10.46 -2.01
N ALA A 514 1.24 9.93 -1.14
CA ALA A 514 0.92 10.50 0.16
C ALA A 514 1.30 9.54 1.30
N ILE A 515 1.31 10.05 2.54
CA ILE A 515 1.57 9.29 3.77
C ILE A 515 0.65 8.07 3.84
N GLY A 516 1.26 6.90 4.06
CA GLY A 516 0.62 5.59 3.93
C GLY A 516 0.81 4.94 2.54
N GLY A 517 1.59 5.54 1.65
CA GLY A 517 1.85 4.99 0.30
C GLY A 517 0.67 5.15 -0.66
N VAL A 518 -0.22 6.12 -0.40
CA VAL A 518 -1.47 6.29 -1.15
C VAL A 518 -1.22 7.14 -2.40
N ASP A 519 -1.57 6.62 -3.58
CA ASP A 519 -1.55 7.39 -4.82
C ASP A 519 -2.59 8.52 -4.76
N ALA A 520 -2.12 9.77 -4.84
CA ALA A 520 -2.94 10.97 -4.91
C ALA A 520 -3.34 11.33 -6.35
N GLY A 521 -2.76 10.66 -7.35
CA GLY A 521 -2.96 10.89 -8.79
C GLY A 521 -1.80 11.63 -9.46
N THR A 522 -1.89 11.78 -10.79
CA THR A 522 -0.83 12.38 -11.61
C THR A 522 -1.03 13.89 -11.82
N CYS A 523 -0.12 14.71 -11.32
CA CYS A 523 0.04 16.09 -11.77
C CYS A 523 0.47 16.09 -13.23
N ARG A 524 -0.32 16.71 -14.12
CA ARG A 524 -0.05 16.71 -15.58
C ARG A 524 0.73 17.95 -16.07
N TYR A 525 0.83 18.99 -15.24
CA TYR A 525 1.33 20.30 -15.65
C TYR A 525 2.12 21.00 -14.55
N ALA A 526 3.22 21.65 -14.94
CA ALA A 526 3.95 22.59 -14.12
C ALA A 526 3.85 24.01 -14.69
N ALA A 527 4.33 25.00 -13.94
CA ALA A 527 4.61 26.34 -14.43
C ALA A 527 5.87 26.89 -13.75
N GLU A 528 6.72 27.56 -14.53
CA GLU A 528 7.85 28.28 -13.96
C GLU A 528 7.36 29.52 -13.19
N ILE A 529 7.90 29.72 -11.99
CA ILE A 529 7.59 30.84 -11.10
C ILE A 529 8.86 31.49 -10.59
N GLN A 530 8.77 32.80 -10.36
CA GLN A 530 9.82 33.61 -9.76
C GLN A 530 9.32 34.12 -8.40
N ILE A 531 10.08 33.89 -7.32
CA ILE A 531 9.67 34.17 -5.93
C ILE A 531 10.61 35.22 -5.31
N SER A 532 10.03 36.21 -4.61
CA SER A 532 10.76 37.20 -3.80
C SER A 532 10.07 37.51 -2.45
N PRO A 533 10.79 38.09 -1.48
CA PRO A 533 10.21 38.56 -0.21
C PRO A 533 9.13 39.64 -0.43
N ILE A 534 8.18 39.78 0.49
CA ILE A 534 7.09 40.75 0.35
C ILE A 534 7.59 42.20 0.23
N ASP A 535 8.67 42.58 0.91
CA ASP A 535 9.20 43.95 0.88
C ASP A 535 10.29 44.17 -0.19
N GLN A 536 10.62 43.15 -0.98
CA GLN A 536 11.73 43.21 -1.95
C GLN A 536 11.34 42.80 -3.38
N THR A 537 11.87 43.55 -4.35
CA THR A 537 11.83 43.21 -5.78
C THR A 537 13.03 42.38 -6.24
N SER A 538 14.09 42.27 -5.43
CA SER A 538 15.20 41.35 -5.64
C SER A 538 14.72 39.90 -5.63
N LEU A 539 15.14 39.12 -6.62
CA LEU A 539 14.87 37.69 -6.74
C LEU A 539 15.45 36.92 -5.53
N ALA A 540 14.64 36.09 -4.88
CA ALA A 540 15.15 35.06 -3.98
C ALA A 540 15.49 33.78 -4.76
N PHE A 541 14.51 33.18 -5.46
CA PHE A 541 14.71 31.95 -6.24
C PHE A 541 13.64 31.75 -7.33
N ARG A 542 13.93 30.87 -8.29
CA ARG A 542 13.06 30.47 -9.42
C ARG A 542 12.92 28.95 -9.43
N THR A 543 11.72 28.43 -9.67
CA THR A 543 11.47 26.98 -9.77
C THR A 543 10.39 26.64 -10.81
N THR A 544 10.31 25.37 -11.18
CA THR A 544 9.25 24.78 -12.02
C THR A 544 8.24 24.08 -11.12
N ALA A 545 7.23 24.82 -10.65
CA ALA A 545 6.28 24.32 -9.66
C ALA A 545 5.14 23.50 -10.28
N SER A 546 4.81 22.37 -9.67
CA SER A 546 3.68 21.50 -10.08
C SER A 546 2.33 22.15 -9.78
N VAL A 547 1.40 22.13 -10.75
CA VAL A 547 0.13 22.87 -10.67
C VAL A 547 -1.01 21.96 -10.22
N MET A 548 -1.58 22.22 -9.05
CA MET A 548 -2.69 21.45 -8.47
C MET A 548 -3.99 22.27 -8.34
N PRO A 549 -5.18 21.63 -8.35
CA PRO A 549 -6.47 22.34 -8.16
C PRO A 549 -6.61 23.00 -6.79
N SER A 550 -5.94 22.44 -5.78
CA SER A 550 -5.87 22.87 -4.38
C SER A 550 -4.53 22.37 -3.83
N LEU A 551 -4.08 22.88 -2.67
CA LEU A 551 -2.89 22.37 -1.97
C LEU A 551 -3.28 21.76 -0.63
N THR A 552 -3.82 22.57 0.28
CA THR A 552 -4.07 22.16 1.68
C THR A 552 -5.33 22.82 2.24
N LYS A 553 -5.94 22.19 3.26
CA LYS A 553 -6.88 22.84 4.20
C LYS A 553 -6.18 23.22 5.51
N TYR A 554 -4.93 23.70 5.45
CA TYR A 554 -4.29 24.30 6.60
C TYR A 554 -5.06 25.56 7.00
N THR A 555 -5.32 25.68 8.29
CA THR A 555 -5.98 26.82 8.91
C THR A 555 -5.50 26.80 10.35
N PRO A 556 -4.68 27.78 10.79
CA PRO A 556 -4.30 27.88 12.20
C PRO A 556 -5.56 27.99 13.07
N SER A 557 -5.49 27.44 14.28
CA SER A 557 -6.55 27.67 15.27
C SER A 557 -6.53 29.16 15.65
N PRO A 558 -7.66 29.90 15.62
CA PRO A 558 -7.68 31.31 16.00
C PRO A 558 -7.12 31.49 17.41
N VAL A 559 -6.04 32.26 17.54
CA VAL A 559 -5.44 32.53 18.84
C VAL A 559 -6.22 33.67 19.48
N THR A 560 -6.85 33.42 20.63
CA THR A 560 -7.86 34.31 21.25
C THR A 560 -7.31 35.63 21.76
N ALA A 561 -5.99 35.80 21.75
CA ALA A 561 -5.27 37.05 22.01
C ALA A 561 -3.97 37.05 21.17
N PRO A 562 -3.40 38.21 20.82
CA PRO A 562 -2.09 38.28 20.17
C PRO A 562 -0.99 37.83 21.14
N VAL A 563 -0.58 36.56 21.06
CA VAL A 563 0.47 35.99 21.92
C VAL A 563 1.83 36.52 21.48
N GLN A 564 2.28 37.61 22.11
CA GLN A 564 3.62 38.15 21.89
C GLN A 564 4.68 37.25 22.54
N TRP A 565 5.39 36.45 21.73
CA TRP A 565 6.55 35.70 22.19
C TRP A 565 7.78 36.62 22.22
N GLY A 566 8.21 37.02 23.42
CA GLY A 566 9.32 37.98 23.59
C GLY A 566 10.66 37.59 22.94
N HIS A 567 10.88 36.32 22.58
CA HIS A 567 12.10 35.88 21.89
C HIS A 567 12.08 36.08 20.35
N VAL A 568 10.94 36.53 19.79
CA VAL A 568 10.76 36.83 18.36
C VAL A 568 10.21 38.24 18.10
N ALA A 569 10.00 39.05 19.15
CA ALA A 569 9.32 40.35 19.05
C ALA A 569 10.10 41.41 18.25
N ASP A 570 11.40 41.21 18.08
CA ASP A 570 12.34 42.01 17.28
C ASP A 570 12.57 41.45 15.86
N LEU A 571 11.91 40.35 15.48
CA LEU A 571 12.11 39.70 14.18
C LEU A 571 11.17 40.24 13.10
N ALA A 572 11.72 40.55 11.93
CA ALA A 572 10.97 40.73 10.70
C ALA A 572 10.41 39.37 10.23
N LEU A 573 9.13 39.11 10.50
CA LEU A 573 8.46 37.86 10.16
C LEU A 573 8.12 37.78 8.66
N ALA A 574 8.39 36.63 8.05
CA ALA A 574 8.08 36.37 6.64
C ALA A 574 6.56 36.35 6.39
N ASP A 575 5.77 35.86 7.35
CA ASP A 575 4.31 36.06 7.39
C ASP A 575 3.98 36.98 8.58
N PRO A 576 3.64 38.26 8.35
CA PRO A 576 3.37 39.22 9.42
C PRO A 576 2.23 38.84 10.37
N ASP A 577 1.35 37.95 9.92
CA ASP A 577 0.37 37.26 10.76
C ASP A 577 0.36 35.77 10.39
N PRO A 578 1.10 34.91 11.10
CA PRO A 578 1.08 33.48 10.85
C PRO A 578 -0.22 32.81 11.36
N THR A 579 -1.09 33.54 12.07
CA THR A 579 -2.30 33.00 12.73
C THR A 579 -3.58 33.10 11.91
N ASN A 580 -3.63 33.92 10.85
CA ASN A 580 -4.80 33.97 9.97
C ASN A 580 -5.08 32.67 9.21
N SER A 581 -6.33 32.55 8.75
CA SER A 581 -6.86 31.48 7.91
C SER A 581 -6.62 31.68 6.40
N ASP A 582 -5.69 32.54 5.98
CA ASP A 582 -5.51 32.81 4.54
C ASP A 582 -5.04 31.56 3.77
N PRO A 583 -5.58 31.34 2.56
CA PRO A 583 -5.30 30.16 1.78
C PRO A 583 -3.85 30.12 1.29
N ILE A 584 -3.22 28.96 1.47
CA ILE A 584 -1.92 28.63 0.90
C ILE A 584 -2.06 28.46 -0.61
N ASP A 585 -1.41 29.32 -1.39
CA ASP A 585 -1.34 29.20 -2.86
C ASP A 585 -0.07 28.51 -3.35
N ILE A 586 0.95 28.38 -2.48
CA ILE A 586 2.25 27.78 -2.77
C ILE A 586 2.66 26.86 -1.62
N LEU A 587 3.11 25.66 -1.94
CA LEU A 587 3.80 24.78 -1.02
C LEU A 587 5.23 24.66 -1.51
N ILE A 588 6.19 25.19 -0.75
CA ILE A 588 7.62 25.13 -1.03
C ILE A 588 8.14 23.80 -0.48
N GLY A 589 8.57 22.91 -1.38
CA GLY A 589 9.09 21.59 -1.04
C GLY A 589 10.58 21.62 -0.71
N ALA A 590 11.10 20.44 -0.34
CA ALA A 590 12.52 20.19 -0.07
C ALA A 590 13.45 20.59 -1.24
N ASP A 591 12.92 20.64 -2.47
CA ASP A 591 13.62 21.09 -3.69
C ASP A 591 14.29 22.46 -3.57
N LEU A 592 13.80 23.34 -2.68
CA LEU A 592 14.32 24.69 -2.51
C LEU A 592 14.91 24.98 -1.12
N TYR A 593 14.94 24.00 -0.20
CA TYR A 593 15.36 24.28 1.18
C TYR A 593 16.82 24.70 1.33
N GLY A 594 17.69 24.30 0.39
CA GLY A 594 19.09 24.75 0.35
C GLY A 594 19.25 26.24 -0.01
N ASP A 595 18.34 26.79 -0.81
CA ASP A 595 18.33 28.21 -1.20
C ASP A 595 17.48 29.07 -0.26
N VAL A 596 16.49 28.47 0.41
CA VAL A 596 15.53 29.17 1.28
C VAL A 596 16.08 29.43 2.68
N LEU A 597 16.73 28.44 3.31
CA LEU A 597 17.18 28.56 4.69
C LEU A 597 18.44 29.40 4.83
N LEU A 598 18.50 30.19 5.90
CA LEU A 598 19.68 30.94 6.31
C LEU A 598 20.12 30.53 7.72
N ASP A 599 21.37 30.83 8.06
CA ASP A 599 21.87 30.71 9.43
C ASP A 599 21.04 31.58 10.39
N GLY A 600 20.67 31.00 11.53
CA GLY A 600 19.91 31.68 12.58
C GLY A 600 18.67 30.91 12.99
N ILE A 601 18.68 30.40 14.23
CA ILE A 601 17.53 29.71 14.84
C ILE A 601 17.31 30.28 16.24
N ARG A 602 16.10 30.80 16.51
CA ARG A 602 15.70 31.21 17.86
C ARG A 602 14.68 30.25 18.44
N LYS A 603 15.03 29.63 19.57
CA LYS A 603 14.21 28.63 20.27
C LYS A 603 13.52 29.29 21.46
N GLY A 604 12.19 29.22 21.49
CA GLY A 604 11.43 29.59 22.68
C GLY A 604 11.53 28.53 23.78
N SER A 605 11.02 28.85 24.98
CA SER A 605 10.74 27.84 26.00
C SER A 605 9.72 26.81 25.49
N ARG A 606 9.69 25.61 26.07
CA ARG A 606 8.69 24.56 25.74
C ARG A 606 7.27 25.16 25.69
N GLY A 607 6.54 24.92 24.60
CA GLY A 607 5.20 25.48 24.35
C GLY A 607 5.17 26.76 23.50
N LYS A 608 6.32 27.36 23.20
CA LYS A 608 6.46 28.53 22.30
C LYS A 608 7.07 28.12 20.94
N PRO A 609 6.88 28.91 19.87
CA PRO A 609 7.33 28.52 18.54
C PRO A 609 8.84 28.70 18.36
N LEU A 610 9.37 27.93 17.42
CA LEU A 610 10.67 28.14 16.79
C LEU A 610 10.57 29.35 15.84
N ALA A 611 11.63 30.16 15.77
CA ALA A 611 11.86 31.05 14.63
C ALA A 611 13.09 30.58 13.85
N GLN A 612 12.95 30.46 12.54
CA GLN A 612 13.99 30.07 11.59
C GLN A 612 14.26 31.23 10.64
N ASN A 613 15.52 31.59 10.43
CA ASN A 613 15.92 32.58 9.46
C ASN A 613 15.81 32.01 8.03
N THR A 614 15.29 32.80 7.09
CA THR A 614 15.16 32.42 5.67
C THR A 614 15.37 33.64 4.78
N VAL A 615 15.67 33.44 3.51
CA VAL A 615 15.75 34.52 2.50
C VAL A 615 14.44 35.30 2.34
N LEU A 616 13.31 34.78 2.86
CA LEU A 616 11.98 35.40 2.83
C LEU A 616 11.66 36.19 4.11
N GLY A 617 12.56 36.24 5.09
CA GLY A 617 12.32 36.72 6.46
C GLY A 617 12.26 35.57 7.48
N TRP A 618 11.91 35.88 8.73
CA TRP A 618 11.84 34.85 9.78
C TRP A 618 10.51 34.10 9.75
N VAL A 619 10.54 32.77 9.60
CA VAL A 619 9.34 31.92 9.66
C VAL A 619 9.14 31.35 11.06
N LEU A 620 7.89 31.29 11.53
CA LEU A 620 7.53 30.70 12.83
C LEU A 620 6.89 29.32 12.66
N SER A 621 7.26 28.35 13.52
CA SER A 621 6.66 27.01 13.52
C SER A 621 6.65 26.35 14.90
N GLY A 622 5.77 25.36 15.09
CA GLY A 622 5.61 24.64 16.35
C GLY A 622 4.50 25.19 17.26
N PRO A 623 4.48 24.81 18.56
CA PRO A 623 3.43 25.20 19.49
C PRO A 623 3.34 26.70 19.71
N ALA A 624 2.11 27.24 19.82
CA ALA A 624 1.82 28.67 19.75
C ALA A 624 0.98 29.20 20.94
N GLY A 625 1.01 28.50 22.07
CA GLY A 625 0.20 28.81 23.26
C GLY A 625 -0.13 27.56 24.06
N ASP A 626 -0.88 27.74 25.15
CA ASP A 626 -1.24 26.65 26.07
C ASP A 626 -2.34 25.71 25.52
N PRO A 627 -2.50 24.50 26.10
CA PRO A 627 -3.56 23.57 25.69
C PRO A 627 -4.96 24.14 25.93
N GLN A 628 -5.70 24.41 24.85
CA GLN A 628 -7.08 24.88 24.95
C GLN A 628 -8.05 23.76 25.33
N THR A 629 -9.07 24.10 26.12
CA THR A 629 -10.14 23.18 26.57
C THR A 629 -11.14 22.83 25.46
N HIS A 630 -11.22 23.64 24.39
CA HIS A 630 -12.12 23.40 23.27
C HIS A 630 -11.59 22.35 22.28
N SER A 631 -12.50 21.63 21.62
CA SER A 631 -12.15 20.69 20.56
C SER A 631 -11.73 21.44 19.30
N ARG A 632 -10.52 21.14 18.80
CA ARG A 632 -9.95 21.77 17.59
C ARG A 632 -9.68 20.74 16.50
N THR A 633 -9.63 21.20 15.25
CA THR A 633 -9.23 20.37 14.11
C THR A 633 -7.72 20.38 13.95
N VAL A 634 -7.10 19.20 13.96
CA VAL A 634 -5.69 18.98 13.59
C VAL A 634 -5.68 18.42 12.17
N THR A 635 -5.08 19.14 11.22
CA THR A 635 -4.94 18.72 9.82
C THR A 635 -3.55 18.14 9.59
N ALA A 636 -3.47 16.84 9.32
CA ALA A 636 -2.28 16.19 8.79
C ALA A 636 -2.24 16.38 7.27
N GLN A 637 -1.18 17.02 6.77
CA GLN A 637 -0.94 17.20 5.34
C GLN A 637 -0.52 15.87 4.71
N HIS A 638 -0.84 15.68 3.43
CA HIS A 638 -0.50 14.48 2.66
C HIS A 638 -0.99 13.18 3.30
N CYS A 639 -2.12 13.18 4.03
CA CYS A 639 -2.71 11.97 4.62
C CYS A 639 -4.03 11.62 3.96
N SER A 640 -4.25 10.36 3.59
CA SER A 640 -5.60 9.86 3.31
C SER A 640 -6.31 9.45 4.60
N ASN A 641 -7.64 9.44 4.59
CA ASN A 641 -8.47 8.71 5.57
C ASN A 641 -9.56 7.93 4.83
N SER A 642 -9.16 7.21 3.79
CA SER A 642 -10.04 6.35 2.99
C SER A 642 -9.56 4.91 3.07
N PRO A 643 -10.36 3.96 3.58
CA PRO A 643 -10.23 2.57 3.12
C PRO A 643 -10.31 2.56 1.59
N SER A 644 -9.61 1.61 0.96
CA SER A 644 -9.36 1.64 -0.48
C SER A 644 -10.67 1.63 -1.29
N LEU A 645 -10.61 2.07 -2.55
CA LEU A 645 -11.78 2.01 -3.42
C LEU A 645 -12.33 0.58 -3.50
N ASP A 646 -11.45 -0.42 -3.56
CA ASP A 646 -11.79 -1.85 -3.55
C ASP A 646 -12.46 -2.29 -2.24
N GLU A 647 -12.02 -1.81 -1.08
CA GLU A 647 -12.63 -2.13 0.21
C GLU A 647 -14.04 -1.53 0.35
N LYS A 648 -14.23 -0.32 -0.17
CA LYS A 648 -15.56 0.31 -0.25
C LYS A 648 -16.47 -0.38 -1.27
N LEU A 649 -15.94 -0.76 -2.44
CA LEU A 649 -16.67 -1.53 -3.45
C LEU A 649 -17.04 -2.94 -2.95
N ARG A 650 -16.17 -3.57 -2.15
CA ARG A 650 -16.45 -4.86 -1.52
C ARG A 650 -17.59 -4.72 -0.51
N ARG A 651 -17.50 -3.79 0.44
CA ARG A 651 -18.60 -3.49 1.38
C ARG A 651 -19.90 -3.09 0.71
N PHE A 652 -19.85 -2.42 -0.44
CA PHE A 652 -21.04 -2.10 -1.22
C PHE A 652 -21.70 -3.36 -1.79
N ARG A 653 -20.92 -4.30 -2.34
CA ARG A 653 -21.43 -5.61 -2.81
C ARG A 653 -21.97 -6.48 -1.66
N GLU A 654 -21.26 -6.53 -0.53
CA GLU A 654 -21.69 -7.18 0.72
C GLU A 654 -23.01 -6.62 1.29
N ILE A 655 -23.50 -5.48 0.79
CA ILE A 655 -24.76 -4.82 1.19
C ILE A 655 -25.83 -4.89 0.10
N GLU A 656 -25.47 -4.91 -1.19
CA GLU A 656 -26.41 -5.12 -2.30
C GLU A 656 -26.74 -6.60 -2.57
N GLU A 657 -25.95 -7.55 -2.06
CA GLU A 657 -26.30 -8.97 -2.05
C GLU A 657 -27.46 -9.25 -1.10
N ILE A 658 -28.69 -9.14 -1.63
CA ILE A 658 -29.92 -9.59 -0.97
C ILE A 658 -29.76 -11.08 -0.62
N PRO A 659 -29.93 -11.50 0.65
CA PRO A 659 -29.86 -12.91 1.01
C PRO A 659 -30.90 -13.70 0.21
N HIS A 660 -30.44 -14.67 -0.60
CA HIS A 660 -31.34 -15.60 -1.26
C HIS A 660 -32.06 -16.44 -0.20
N ALA A 661 -33.33 -16.12 0.04
CA ALA A 661 -34.26 -16.98 0.76
C ALA A 661 -34.52 -18.22 -0.11
N ASP A 662 -33.64 -19.21 0.06
CA ASP A 662 -33.62 -20.46 -0.66
C ASP A 662 -34.96 -21.19 -0.43
N SER A 663 -35.82 -21.22 -1.45
CA SER A 663 -37.15 -21.84 -1.34
C SER A 663 -36.99 -23.35 -1.26
N GLN A 664 -36.88 -23.87 -0.04
CA GLN A 664 -36.73 -25.31 0.20
C GLN A 664 -37.94 -26.08 -0.34
N SER A 665 -37.73 -26.84 -1.42
CA SER A 665 -38.71 -27.84 -1.84
C SER A 665 -38.77 -28.98 -0.81
N PRO A 666 -39.88 -29.74 -0.74
CA PRO A 666 -39.97 -30.92 0.12
C PRO A 666 -38.85 -31.94 -0.16
N GLU A 667 -38.40 -32.03 -1.41
CA GLU A 667 -37.27 -32.88 -1.83
C GLU A 667 -35.95 -32.35 -1.27
N LYS A 668 -35.72 -31.03 -1.27
CA LYS A 668 -34.51 -30.42 -0.68
C LYS A 668 -34.46 -30.67 0.83
N GLN A 669 -35.60 -30.65 1.52
CA GLN A 669 -35.71 -31.03 2.93
C GLN A 669 -35.48 -32.53 3.15
N GLN A 670 -35.97 -33.41 2.27
CA GLN A 670 -35.66 -34.84 2.33
C GLN A 670 -34.16 -35.12 2.10
N PHE A 671 -33.51 -34.44 1.15
CA PHE A 671 -32.07 -34.54 0.94
C PHE A 671 -31.26 -34.03 2.13
N GLU A 672 -31.62 -32.88 2.69
CA GLU A 672 -30.94 -32.29 3.86
C GLU A 672 -31.12 -33.14 5.12
N ALA A 673 -32.34 -33.64 5.38
CA ALA A 673 -32.60 -34.58 6.47
C ALA A 673 -31.89 -35.93 6.27
N HIS A 674 -31.85 -36.47 5.05
CA HIS A 674 -31.13 -37.70 4.74
C HIS A 674 -29.61 -37.51 4.94
N PHE A 675 -29.04 -36.40 4.47
CA PHE A 675 -27.63 -36.07 4.67
C PHE A 675 -27.29 -35.97 6.16
N LEU A 676 -28.03 -35.18 6.94
CA LEU A 676 -27.82 -35.03 8.38
C LEU A 676 -28.03 -36.32 9.18
N ALA A 677 -28.83 -37.27 8.68
CA ALA A 677 -29.05 -38.58 9.30
C ALA A 677 -28.02 -39.65 8.90
N THR A 678 -27.22 -39.43 7.84
CA THR A 678 -26.30 -40.44 7.28
C THR A 678 -24.83 -40.02 7.25
N HIS A 679 -24.55 -38.71 7.35
CA HIS A 679 -23.20 -38.15 7.32
C HIS A 679 -23.00 -37.31 8.58
N TRP A 680 -22.03 -37.67 9.42
CA TRP A 680 -21.70 -36.93 10.63
C TRP A 680 -20.19 -36.85 10.83
N HIS A 681 -19.69 -35.63 11.03
CA HIS A 681 -18.25 -35.40 11.12
C HIS A 681 -17.66 -36.09 12.35
N ARG A 682 -16.62 -36.89 12.13
CA ARG A 682 -15.77 -37.43 13.20
C ARG A 682 -14.84 -36.35 13.75
N SER A 683 -14.40 -36.55 14.99
CA SER A 683 -13.55 -35.61 15.73
C SER A 683 -12.14 -35.43 15.17
N ASP A 684 -11.74 -36.24 14.20
CA ASP A 684 -10.49 -36.14 13.43
C ASP A 684 -10.64 -35.29 12.15
N GLY A 685 -11.84 -34.81 11.83
CA GLY A 685 -12.08 -33.96 10.67
C GLY A 685 -12.47 -34.71 9.38
N ARG A 686 -12.97 -35.95 9.48
CA ARG A 686 -13.53 -36.70 8.35
C ARG A 686 -15.05 -36.81 8.43
N TYR A 687 -15.70 -36.93 7.27
CA TYR A 687 -17.12 -37.27 7.12
C TYR A 687 -17.40 -38.75 7.45
#